data_AF-A0A838E051-F1
#
_entry.id   AF-A0A838E051-F1
#
_cell.length_a   1.000
_cell.length_b   1.000
_cell.length_c   1.000
_cell.angle_alpha   90.00
_cell.angle_beta   90.00
_cell.angle_gamma   90.00
#
_symmetry.space_group_name_H-M   'P 1'
#
loop_
_entity.id
_entity.type
_entity.pdbx_description
1 polymer ?
#
loop_
_entity_poly.entity_id
_entity_poly.type
_entity_poly.pdbx_seq_one_letter_code
_entity_poly.pdbx_strand_id
1 'polypeptide(L)'
;MSDIPLYSDGPDRKTMTEGDRSPSGTLTCDDDPGPVAAGSLTEPVALPEVPAGSDNLLAVHSEEPKQEQPASGGDRMVACSEEPYRPQITSNGALVMVPPGDEHQQAGANHGEHAAVNVAETEAEEDEDTEPKLKAVHPQHMNSVETAETSSPDVEHSESAQDPVETDVTSPVDTHASFAFDVVATKAGSDDAGESTQGKEGADSSGKKHAVRVSRIRTLWRPRTRRQRVISLVLLGVLLLGILVPSVIAIGFGVNAYMTYTALRTQASEGVQHLLAIKTIFTGAKAHPTGFLDINKLHRSQDELSAARKDFQQVQFTLDHSDLIHTVSNDFSQFRPQIASARVASQMGIDAIDIGKRLISTALVLAPSFRGPLLTNSQKPLVTQPMLDLVRKTIDDVLPLLNDIQAQSRHLSLNALPVSAQNRAQLAQFLPLIPQTISGLTQARAILGSAGWLLGVNEPRTFLVQTMDRAELRPTGGFTGQYGELQINAGRVGSFSLKDISFVEYVDNSPTQGQLAPPQYRSWWPFANWGLRDSNLSADFPTSAQIAIAQYKHEVKHQVDGVILFTPFFIEHILNAIGPIPMPGYNDTITSQNLEDRLHYYQQDNSGIRKQEIVQHVDPPSQARKLFTSLLAHTLMDRVRHAPPDELLAIAQEALHDLKTKDLQFYVSNPQLEGLLMQYGDAAVMDRSTTHDGVYVVQANINATKASQYVRTVMHDTVTLDPAGGATHLMQLRLASTETGPTYGYDTYRDYVRIYVPPTSKLLWGDGFDTGTPLCGAGWGTCPLTDVYPRDELLCPPGQFQPGAASPMLTNENGGLWHPLDTIGPPTNTTSDEPGRAMFGGWVIVPKNCTMTVTLSWYVPPVQGQPYALLVQRQGGLFPELDLTVLPTLKACATLKTPGLHFDDLMTEDMFFKLPTLPSSHSASTACYPQLPV
;
A
#
# COMPACT_ATOMS: atom_id res chain seq x y z
N MET A 1 11.75 1.16 38.14
CA MET A 1 12.90 2.05 38.44
C MET A 1 13.69 1.31 39.52
N SER A 2 14.61 0.46 39.05
CA SER A 2 15.10 -0.72 39.74
C SER A 2 16.16 -1.38 38.85
N ASP A 3 17.29 -1.91 39.33
CA ASP A 3 17.87 -1.86 40.68
C ASP A 3 19.40 -1.72 40.62
N ILE A 4 19.99 -1.13 41.67
CA ILE A 4 21.44 -1.10 41.90
C ILE A 4 21.74 -2.12 43.00
N PRO A 5 22.72 -3.04 42.84
CA PRO A 5 23.07 -4.00 43.88
C PRO A 5 23.77 -3.30 45.06
N LEU A 6 23.07 -3.24 46.20
CA LEU A 6 23.65 -2.83 47.49
C LEU A 6 24.63 -3.90 48.00
N TYR A 7 25.79 -3.48 48.50
CA TYR A 7 26.71 -4.31 49.27
C TYR A 7 26.81 -3.77 50.70
N SER A 8 26.69 -4.64 51.70
CA SER A 8 26.50 -4.27 53.11
C SER A 8 27.76 -4.43 53.98
N ASP A 9 28.04 -3.39 54.76
CA ASP A 9 28.72 -3.33 56.06
C ASP A 9 30.19 -3.80 56.24
N GLY A 10 30.92 -3.00 57.03
CA GLY A 10 32.22 -3.33 57.65
C GLY A 10 32.06 -4.03 59.02
N PRO A 11 33.06 -4.00 59.93
CA PRO A 11 33.79 -2.79 60.38
C PRO A 11 35.34 -2.97 60.38
N ASP A 12 36.22 -2.01 60.72
CA ASP A 12 36.35 -1.27 61.99
C ASP A 12 37.40 -0.11 61.92
N ARG A 13 37.60 0.64 63.00
CA ARG A 13 38.37 1.90 63.10
C ARG A 13 39.89 1.73 63.29
N LYS A 14 40.69 2.67 62.71
CA LYS A 14 41.67 3.51 63.46
C LYS A 14 42.34 4.66 62.66
N THR A 15 42.04 5.88 63.11
CA THR A 15 42.88 7.10 63.27
C THR A 15 44.32 7.20 62.71
N MET A 16 44.64 8.38 62.14
CA MET A 16 45.77 9.34 62.42
C MET A 16 46.63 9.87 61.23
N THR A 17 46.41 11.15 60.92
CA THR A 17 47.37 12.28 60.70
C THR A 17 48.67 12.14 59.87
N GLU A 18 48.81 13.08 58.92
CA GLU A 18 49.99 13.91 58.53
C GLU A 18 51.44 13.35 58.55
N GLY A 19 52.21 13.59 57.47
CA GLY A 19 53.68 13.55 57.51
C GLY A 19 54.41 13.63 56.16
N ASP A 20 55.13 14.74 55.92
CA ASP A 20 56.03 14.95 54.77
C ASP A 20 57.10 13.85 54.57
N ARG A 21 57.46 13.56 53.30
CA ARG A 21 58.82 13.78 52.73
C ARG A 21 59.06 13.16 51.34
N SER A 22 59.56 13.99 50.41
CA SER A 22 60.50 13.59 49.35
C SER A 22 61.96 13.73 49.88
N PRO A 23 63.07 13.31 49.19
CA PRO A 23 63.40 13.70 47.81
C PRO A 23 64.27 12.73 46.94
N SER A 24 64.57 13.20 45.71
CA SER A 24 65.74 12.92 44.87
C SER A 24 65.80 11.64 44.01
N GLY A 25 66.21 11.80 42.73
CA GLY A 25 66.33 10.73 41.73
C GLY A 25 66.27 11.24 40.26
N THR A 26 67.16 12.17 39.87
CA THR A 26 67.10 12.90 38.58
C THR A 26 67.87 12.25 37.41
N LEU A 27 67.34 12.36 36.19
CA LEU A 27 68.11 12.61 34.94
C LEU A 27 67.18 13.03 33.78
N THR A 28 67.74 13.68 32.75
CA THR A 28 67.03 14.44 31.66
C THR A 28 67.84 14.35 30.33
N CYS A 29 67.63 15.07 29.21
CA CYS A 29 66.89 16.31 28.87
C CYS A 29 66.67 16.41 27.32
N ASP A 30 65.59 17.10 26.90
CA ASP A 30 65.38 17.90 25.65
C ASP A 30 65.54 17.21 24.25
N ASP A 31 65.12 17.75 23.09
CA ASP A 31 64.46 19.02 22.70
C ASP A 31 63.66 18.87 21.35
N ASP A 32 62.98 19.92 20.85
CA ASP A 32 61.99 19.89 19.71
C ASP A 32 62.50 20.47 18.33
N PRO A 33 61.75 21.10 17.37
CA PRO A 33 61.63 20.55 16.00
C PRO A 33 62.03 21.41 14.75
N GLY A 34 62.10 20.75 13.56
CA GLY A 34 62.00 21.32 12.19
C GLY A 34 63.29 21.31 11.33
N PRO A 35 63.30 21.74 10.03
CA PRO A 35 62.17 22.03 9.10
C PRO A 35 62.33 21.58 7.59
N VAL A 36 61.20 21.49 6.85
CA VAL A 36 60.94 21.80 5.40
C VAL A 36 61.92 21.38 4.25
N ALA A 37 61.41 20.68 3.21
CA ALA A 37 61.57 21.04 1.76
C ALA A 37 60.78 20.17 0.74
N ALA A 38 60.42 20.78 -0.40
CA ALA A 38 59.48 20.37 -1.47
C ALA A 38 59.83 19.18 -2.40
N GLY A 39 58.78 18.64 -3.05
CA GLY A 39 58.79 17.79 -4.27
C GLY A 39 57.39 17.78 -4.94
N SER A 40 57.27 17.60 -6.27
CA SER A 40 56.04 17.98 -7.03
C SER A 40 55.64 17.05 -8.19
N LEU A 41 54.34 17.09 -8.57
CA LEU A 41 53.69 16.47 -9.77
C LEU A 41 53.48 14.94 -9.63
N THR A 42 52.44 14.28 -10.19
CA THR A 42 51.38 14.64 -11.18
C THR A 42 50.00 14.02 -10.81
N GLU A 43 48.89 14.63 -11.25
CA GLU A 43 47.58 13.95 -11.43
C GLU A 43 47.49 13.26 -12.82
N PRO A 44 46.32 12.73 -13.29
CA PRO A 44 45.81 11.42 -12.90
C PRO A 44 45.56 10.49 -14.11
N VAL A 45 45.28 9.20 -13.87
CA VAL A 45 44.83 8.26 -14.91
C VAL A 45 43.58 7.52 -14.43
N ALA A 46 42.43 7.82 -15.03
CA ALA A 46 41.22 7.01 -15.00
C ALA A 46 41.21 6.02 -16.18
N LEU A 47 40.39 4.95 -16.11
CA LEU A 47 39.87 4.07 -17.17
C LEU A 47 39.32 2.77 -16.49
N PRO A 48 38.32 2.05 -17.05
CA PRO A 48 37.09 2.51 -17.71
C PRO A 48 35.81 1.75 -17.25
N GLU A 49 34.64 2.17 -17.74
CA GLU A 49 33.40 1.38 -17.76
C GLU A 49 33.35 0.44 -19.01
N VAL A 50 32.13 0.02 -19.41
CA VAL A 50 31.72 -0.56 -20.73
C VAL A 50 31.88 -2.09 -20.90
N PRO A 51 30.86 -2.85 -21.40
CA PRO A 51 29.40 -2.64 -21.43
C PRO A 51 28.58 -3.91 -21.05
N ALA A 52 27.26 -3.86 -21.24
CA ALA A 52 26.41 -5.05 -21.37
C ALA A 52 26.47 -5.65 -22.80
N GLY A 53 26.29 -6.97 -22.92
CA GLY A 53 26.18 -7.68 -24.21
C GLY A 53 25.83 -9.16 -24.02
N SER A 54 24.95 -9.69 -24.87
CA SER A 54 24.42 -11.07 -24.79
C SER A 54 24.97 -11.96 -25.90
N ASP A 55 25.25 -13.23 -25.62
CA ASP A 55 24.73 -14.33 -26.45
C ASP A 55 24.80 -15.72 -25.80
N ASN A 56 24.11 -16.70 -26.41
CA ASN A 56 24.04 -18.09 -25.94
C ASN A 56 25.21 -18.96 -26.42
N LEU A 57 25.58 -19.99 -25.65
CA LEU A 57 25.88 -21.33 -26.19
C LEU A 57 25.85 -22.42 -25.11
N LEU A 58 25.43 -23.64 -25.47
CA LEU A 58 25.37 -24.80 -24.57
C LEU A 58 26.68 -25.60 -24.61
N ALA A 59 27.08 -26.14 -23.46
CA ALA A 59 27.78 -27.42 -23.38
C ALA A 59 27.44 -28.12 -22.06
N VAL A 60 27.27 -29.45 -22.11
CA VAL A 60 27.04 -30.31 -20.96
C VAL A 60 28.35 -31.00 -20.60
N HIS A 61 28.70 -31.09 -19.32
CA HIS A 61 29.25 -32.33 -18.77
C HIS A 61 29.06 -32.45 -17.25
N SER A 62 28.74 -33.66 -16.82
CA SER A 62 28.63 -34.10 -15.43
C SER A 62 29.95 -34.64 -14.90
N GLU A 63 30.27 -34.42 -13.63
CA GLU A 63 30.85 -35.46 -12.76
C GLU A 63 30.79 -35.08 -11.27
N GLU A 64 30.63 -36.08 -10.41
CA GLU A 64 30.49 -36.00 -8.94
C GLU A 64 30.88 -37.39 -8.37
N PRO A 65 31.33 -37.52 -7.11
CA PRO A 65 32.38 -36.78 -6.41
C PRO A 65 33.61 -37.67 -6.13
N LYS A 66 34.64 -37.12 -5.46
CA LYS A 66 35.59 -37.95 -4.69
C LYS A 66 35.85 -37.39 -3.30
N GLN A 67 35.78 -38.29 -2.31
CA GLN A 67 36.29 -38.08 -0.97
C GLN A 67 37.79 -38.36 -0.94
N GLU A 68 38.55 -37.61 -0.16
CA GLU A 68 39.73 -38.14 0.55
C GLU A 68 39.95 -37.33 1.84
N GLN A 69 40.50 -37.96 2.88
CA GLN A 69 40.58 -37.43 4.26
C GLN A 69 42.05 -37.22 4.71
N PRO A 70 42.29 -36.51 5.84
CA PRO A 70 43.45 -35.63 5.95
C PRO A 70 44.74 -36.27 6.50
N ALA A 71 45.85 -35.57 6.29
CA ALA A 71 47.10 -35.78 7.01
C ALA A 71 47.03 -35.25 8.45
N SER A 72 47.81 -35.84 9.35
CA SER A 72 47.74 -35.61 10.79
C SER A 72 48.87 -34.74 11.35
N GLY A 73 48.56 -34.03 12.42
CA GLY A 73 49.50 -33.35 13.30
C GLY A 73 48.74 -32.96 14.57
N GLY A 74 49.12 -33.50 15.72
CA GLY A 74 48.36 -33.30 16.95
C GLY A 74 49.23 -33.40 18.19
N ASP A 75 48.74 -32.83 19.28
CA ASP A 75 49.20 -33.13 20.63
C ASP A 75 48.00 -33.21 21.60
N ARG A 76 48.25 -33.65 22.82
CA ARG A 76 47.29 -34.47 23.59
C ARG A 76 46.57 -33.70 24.69
N MET A 77 45.29 -33.98 24.88
CA MET A 77 44.69 -33.98 26.22
C MET A 77 43.57 -35.03 26.36
N VAL A 78 43.08 -35.22 27.59
CA VAL A 78 42.44 -36.47 28.05
C VAL A 78 40.91 -36.43 27.89
N ALA A 79 40.31 -37.59 27.59
CA ALA A 79 38.87 -37.78 27.51
C ALA A 79 38.30 -38.52 28.73
N CYS A 80 37.15 -38.05 29.22
CA CYS A 80 36.17 -38.82 29.98
C CYS A 80 34.80 -38.61 29.29
N SER A 81 33.95 -39.64 29.30
CA SER A 81 32.67 -39.65 28.60
C SER A 81 31.49 -39.67 29.57
N GLU A 82 30.48 -38.82 29.35
CA GLU A 82 29.21 -38.86 30.06
C GLU A 82 28.16 -39.68 29.26
N GLU A 83 27.35 -40.49 29.95
CA GLU A 83 26.25 -41.24 29.32
C GLU A 83 24.95 -40.40 29.27
N PRO A 84 24.15 -40.50 28.19
CA PRO A 84 22.91 -39.75 28.07
C PRO A 84 21.75 -40.35 28.90
N TYR A 85 20.92 -39.47 29.45
CA TYR A 85 19.65 -39.79 30.11
C TYR A 85 18.76 -40.67 29.22
N ARG A 86 18.06 -41.64 29.83
CA ARG A 86 17.06 -42.47 29.13
C ARG A 86 15.65 -42.00 29.47
N PRO A 87 14.77 -41.78 28.47
CA PRO A 87 13.37 -41.50 28.73
C PRO A 87 12.63 -42.77 29.18
N GLN A 88 11.71 -42.63 30.13
CA GLN A 88 10.69 -43.64 30.43
C GLN A 88 9.28 -43.03 30.36
N ILE A 89 8.30 -43.85 29.98
CA ILE A 89 6.88 -43.49 29.97
C ILE A 89 6.26 -44.02 31.26
N THR A 90 5.68 -43.12 32.06
CA THR A 90 4.93 -43.46 33.27
C THR A 90 3.57 -44.09 32.94
N SER A 91 2.93 -44.76 33.90
CA SER A 91 1.60 -45.39 33.73
C SER A 91 0.50 -44.44 33.24
N ASN A 92 0.70 -43.13 33.40
CA ASN A 92 -0.25 -42.08 33.06
C ASN A 92 0.16 -41.33 31.76
N GLY A 93 1.10 -41.88 30.98
CA GLY A 93 1.49 -41.37 29.66
C GLY A 93 2.51 -40.23 29.63
N ALA A 94 2.91 -39.69 30.78
CA ALA A 94 3.95 -38.66 30.85
C ALA A 94 5.35 -39.27 30.64
N LEU A 95 6.15 -38.63 29.78
CA LEU A 95 7.55 -38.93 29.53
C LEU A 95 8.42 -38.24 30.59
N VAL A 96 9.29 -38.98 31.28
CA VAL A 96 10.18 -38.44 32.32
C VAL A 96 11.62 -38.85 32.04
N MET A 97 12.54 -37.91 32.24
CA MET A 97 14.00 -38.10 32.15
C MET A 97 14.54 -38.32 33.57
N VAL A 98 15.22 -39.44 33.80
CA VAL A 98 15.70 -39.84 35.14
C VAL A 98 17.23 -39.82 35.18
N PRO A 99 17.88 -39.11 36.13
CA PRO A 99 19.33 -39.13 36.28
C PRO A 99 19.83 -40.46 36.88
N PRO A 100 21.10 -40.83 36.67
CA PRO A 100 21.74 -41.86 37.49
C PRO A 100 21.85 -41.36 38.94
N GLY A 101 21.57 -42.23 39.92
CA GLY A 101 21.63 -41.90 41.34
C GLY A 101 22.43 -42.92 42.14
N ASP A 102 23.20 -42.44 43.11
CA ASP A 102 23.96 -43.26 44.05
C ASP A 102 23.18 -43.48 45.36
N GLU A 103 23.29 -44.68 45.93
CA GLU A 103 22.75 -45.02 47.25
C GLU A 103 23.84 -44.87 48.34
N HIS A 104 23.52 -44.26 49.49
CA HIS A 104 23.46 -44.97 50.78
C HIS A 104 23.28 -44.13 52.08
N GLN A 105 22.73 -44.83 53.09
CA GLN A 105 22.96 -44.70 54.56
C GLN A 105 22.36 -43.54 55.38
N GLN A 106 21.11 -43.78 55.83
CA GLN A 106 20.71 -43.95 57.26
C GLN A 106 21.16 -42.93 58.34
N ALA A 107 20.18 -42.33 59.04
CA ALA A 107 19.71 -42.79 60.38
C ALA A 107 18.62 -41.87 61.01
N GLY A 108 17.82 -42.37 61.98
CA GLY A 108 17.41 -41.51 63.14
C GLY A 108 15.93 -41.19 63.47
N ALA A 109 15.09 -42.19 63.75
CA ALA A 109 14.09 -42.23 64.85
C ALA A 109 13.00 -41.12 65.11
N ASN A 110 11.73 -41.54 64.94
CA ASN A 110 10.58 -41.51 65.87
C ASN A 110 9.99 -40.24 66.56
N HIS A 111 8.65 -40.14 66.39
CA HIS A 111 7.57 -39.87 67.37
C HIS A 111 7.55 -38.61 68.27
N GLY A 112 6.33 -38.05 68.44
CA GLY A 112 5.90 -37.44 69.71
C GLY A 112 4.84 -36.33 69.59
N GLU A 113 3.59 -36.62 69.95
CA GLU A 113 2.56 -35.60 70.19
C GLU A 113 2.74 -34.96 71.59
N HIS A 114 2.52 -33.65 71.73
CA HIS A 114 1.31 -33.10 72.38
C HIS A 114 1.30 -31.56 72.43
N ALA A 115 0.15 -31.00 72.83
CA ALA A 115 -0.24 -29.60 72.65
C ALA A 115 -0.18 -28.76 73.96
N ALA A 116 -0.87 -27.60 73.93
CA ALA A 116 -1.30 -26.75 75.06
C ALA A 116 -0.33 -25.62 75.50
N VAL A 117 -0.78 -24.42 75.92
CA VAL A 117 -2.15 -23.83 75.94
C VAL A 117 -2.09 -22.29 76.06
N ASN A 118 -3.14 -21.59 75.57
CA ASN A 118 -3.75 -20.31 76.01
C ASN A 118 -4.54 -19.74 74.80
N VAL A 119 -5.86 -19.50 74.78
CA VAL A 119 -6.92 -19.24 75.80
C VAL A 119 -6.75 -17.87 76.49
N ALA A 120 -7.73 -16.98 76.56
CA ALA A 120 -9.15 -16.95 76.11
C ALA A 120 -9.42 -15.71 75.20
N GLU A 121 -10.60 -15.19 74.83
CA GLU A 121 -12.08 -15.37 74.97
C GLU A 121 -12.69 -14.50 73.82
N THR A 122 -13.90 -14.57 73.24
CA THR A 122 -15.21 -15.26 73.36
C THR A 122 -15.70 -15.64 71.92
N GLU A 123 -16.74 -16.45 71.61
CA GLU A 123 -18.22 -16.40 71.81
C GLU A 123 -18.91 -15.14 71.21
N ALA A 124 -20.03 -15.18 70.45
CA ALA A 124 -20.96 -16.22 69.93
C ALA A 124 -21.90 -15.53 68.87
N GLU A 125 -22.76 -16.11 68.01
CA GLU A 125 -23.16 -17.41 67.39
C GLU A 125 -24.04 -17.02 66.12
N GLU A 126 -24.79 -17.78 65.31
CA GLU A 126 -25.39 -19.14 65.28
C GLU A 126 -25.73 -19.54 63.78
N ASP A 127 -25.37 -20.75 63.33
CA ASP A 127 -25.89 -21.68 62.27
C ASP A 127 -26.37 -21.34 60.81
N GLU A 128 -26.50 -22.46 60.07
CA GLU A 128 -26.61 -22.84 58.64
C GLU A 128 -27.72 -22.29 57.69
N ASP A 129 -27.48 -22.50 56.38
CA ASP A 129 -28.32 -23.28 55.41
C ASP A 129 -28.85 -22.61 54.09
N THR A 130 -28.91 -23.44 53.03
CA THR A 130 -29.61 -23.35 51.72
C THR A 130 -29.22 -22.36 50.59
N GLU A 131 -28.98 -22.95 49.40
CA GLU A 131 -29.15 -22.32 48.07
C GLU A 131 -30.67 -22.17 47.75
N PRO A 132 -31.13 -21.23 46.89
CA PRO A 132 -31.20 -21.57 45.45
C PRO A 132 -31.06 -20.40 44.44
N LYS A 133 -30.85 -20.77 43.17
CA LYS A 133 -30.82 -19.89 41.98
C LYS A 133 -32.19 -19.31 41.60
N LEU A 134 -32.23 -18.11 41.01
CA LEU A 134 -32.90 -17.87 39.70
C LEU A 134 -32.44 -16.57 38.98
N LYS A 135 -33.07 -16.24 37.83
CA LYS A 135 -32.58 -15.31 36.80
C LYS A 135 -33.29 -13.94 36.77
N ALA A 136 -32.50 -12.89 36.49
CA ALA A 136 -32.72 -11.75 35.57
C ALA A 136 -34.03 -10.90 35.60
N VAL A 137 -33.85 -9.56 35.42
CA VAL A 137 -34.50 -8.72 34.37
C VAL A 137 -33.89 -7.30 34.34
N HIS A 138 -34.18 -6.51 33.29
CA HIS A 138 -33.64 -5.18 32.93
C HIS A 138 -33.54 -4.08 34.03
N PRO A 139 -32.63 -3.10 33.83
CA PRO A 139 -32.72 -1.75 34.41
C PRO A 139 -33.53 -0.77 33.53
N GLN A 140 -34.14 0.26 34.14
CA GLN A 140 -34.64 1.45 33.44
C GLN A 140 -34.66 2.69 34.37
N HIS A 141 -34.02 3.77 33.93
CA HIS A 141 -34.16 5.17 34.41
C HIS A 141 -33.81 5.45 35.92
N MET A 142 -33.55 6.68 36.38
CA MET A 142 -33.63 8.02 35.74
C MET A 142 -32.61 9.03 36.33
N ASN A 143 -32.32 10.07 35.53
CA ASN A 143 -31.78 11.43 35.77
C ASN A 143 -31.61 11.94 37.23
N SER A 144 -30.67 12.83 37.54
CA SER A 144 -30.71 14.30 37.25
C SER A 144 -29.33 14.94 37.56
N VAL A 145 -28.69 15.83 36.78
CA VAL A 145 -29.04 17.12 36.12
C VAL A 145 -28.65 18.37 36.93
N GLU A 146 -27.70 19.15 36.38
CA GLU A 146 -27.61 20.63 36.24
C GLU A 146 -26.51 20.87 35.17
N THR A 147 -26.49 21.78 34.16
CA THR A 147 -27.24 23.00 33.71
C THR A 147 -26.92 24.29 34.45
N ALA A 148 -26.65 25.45 33.82
CA ALA A 148 -26.62 25.87 32.40
C ALA A 148 -25.52 26.97 32.18
N GLU A 149 -25.27 27.64 31.05
CA GLU A 149 -25.84 27.74 29.67
C GLU A 149 -24.64 28.13 28.71
N THR A 150 -24.63 28.74 27.50
CA THR A 150 -25.48 29.46 26.50
C THR A 150 -24.65 29.50 25.18
N SER A 151 -25.09 29.83 23.95
CA SER A 151 -26.40 30.11 23.33
C SER A 151 -26.32 29.90 21.79
N SER A 152 -27.39 29.38 21.16
CA SER A 152 -27.54 29.15 19.70
C SER A 152 -28.04 30.42 18.93
N PRO A 153 -28.50 30.42 17.63
CA PRO A 153 -29.57 29.57 17.07
C PRO A 153 -29.43 29.07 15.59
N ASP A 154 -30.34 28.17 15.23
CA ASP A 154 -30.45 27.36 14.00
C ASP A 154 -31.45 27.90 12.95
N VAL A 155 -31.63 27.17 11.83
CA VAL A 155 -32.87 27.15 11.00
C VAL A 155 -33.16 25.71 10.51
N GLU A 156 -34.45 25.32 10.51
CA GLU A 156 -34.99 23.95 10.28
C GLU A 156 -35.37 23.69 8.78
N HIS A 157 -36.02 22.62 8.27
CA HIS A 157 -36.77 21.41 8.73
C HIS A 157 -36.48 20.23 7.75
N SER A 158 -36.65 18.93 8.05
CA SER A 158 -37.91 18.10 8.08
C SER A 158 -38.73 18.10 6.76
N GLU A 159 -39.38 17.04 6.23
CA GLU A 159 -39.74 15.67 6.66
C GLU A 159 -40.21 14.83 5.42
N SER A 160 -40.66 13.55 5.41
CA SER A 160 -40.92 12.44 6.37
C SER A 160 -40.82 11.05 5.64
N ALA A 161 -41.46 9.96 6.12
CA ALA A 161 -41.39 8.59 5.54
C ALA A 161 -42.63 7.69 5.87
N GLN A 162 -42.71 6.47 5.27
CA GLN A 162 -43.23 5.16 5.79
C GLN A 162 -44.03 4.27 4.80
N ASP A 163 -43.94 2.93 5.00
CA ASP A 163 -44.49 1.81 4.19
C ASP A 163 -45.97 1.42 4.54
N PRO A 164 -46.61 0.39 3.91
CA PRO A 164 -46.47 -1.00 4.41
C PRO A 164 -46.74 -2.22 3.44
N VAL A 165 -45.92 -3.29 3.59
CA VAL A 165 -46.24 -4.72 3.93
C VAL A 165 -47.30 -5.60 3.16
N GLU A 166 -46.86 -6.84 2.80
CA GLU A 166 -47.57 -8.17 2.70
C GLU A 166 -48.10 -8.89 1.41
N THR A 167 -47.86 -10.23 1.41
CA THR A 167 -48.54 -11.41 0.79
C THR A 167 -48.74 -11.65 -0.73
N ASP A 168 -47.86 -12.49 -1.32
CA ASP A 168 -48.05 -13.91 -1.75
C ASP A 168 -49.10 -14.41 -2.82
N VAL A 169 -48.74 -15.56 -3.46
CA VAL A 169 -49.54 -16.59 -4.19
C VAL A 169 -49.90 -16.45 -5.71
N THR A 170 -49.60 -17.53 -6.45
CA THR A 170 -50.12 -18.02 -7.78
C THR A 170 -49.75 -17.40 -9.15
N SER A 171 -49.33 -18.30 -10.06
CA SER A 171 -49.62 -18.32 -11.52
C SER A 171 -50.81 -19.29 -11.79
N PRO A 172 -51.46 -19.41 -12.99
CA PRO A 172 -50.79 -19.83 -14.25
C PRO A 172 -51.50 -19.53 -15.64
N VAL A 173 -50.91 -20.07 -16.72
CA VAL A 173 -51.46 -20.39 -18.09
C VAL A 173 -51.81 -19.28 -19.11
N ASP A 174 -51.13 -19.38 -20.26
CA ASP A 174 -51.44 -19.11 -21.68
C ASP A 174 -52.72 -18.35 -22.12
N THR A 175 -52.58 -17.43 -23.09
CA THR A 175 -52.88 -17.71 -24.53
C THR A 175 -52.55 -16.55 -25.50
N HIS A 176 -52.59 -16.84 -26.80
CA HIS A 176 -52.21 -15.98 -27.93
C HIS A 176 -53.02 -14.68 -28.11
N ALA A 177 -52.34 -13.61 -28.55
CA ALA A 177 -52.88 -12.68 -29.55
C ALA A 177 -51.75 -11.98 -30.34
N SER A 178 -51.90 -11.88 -31.66
CA SER A 178 -51.07 -11.03 -32.54
C SER A 178 -51.87 -9.80 -32.97
N PHE A 179 -51.21 -8.65 -33.19
CA PHE A 179 -51.10 -8.02 -34.53
C PHE A 179 -50.23 -6.75 -34.53
N ALA A 180 -49.98 -6.25 -35.74
CA ALA A 180 -49.01 -5.24 -36.14
C ALA A 180 -49.08 -3.89 -35.41
N PHE A 181 -47.91 -3.26 -35.28
CA PHE A 181 -47.77 -1.80 -35.21
C PHE A 181 -48.06 -1.18 -36.58
N ASP A 182 -48.71 -0.02 -36.59
CA ASP A 182 -48.74 0.91 -37.72
C ASP A 182 -48.09 2.23 -37.25
N VAL A 183 -47.13 2.77 -38.02
CA VAL A 183 -46.36 3.96 -37.65
C VAL A 183 -46.05 4.82 -38.87
N VAL A 184 -46.75 5.94 -38.98
CA VAL A 184 -46.31 7.08 -39.79
C VAL A 184 -45.37 7.94 -38.95
N ALA A 185 -44.21 8.31 -39.50
CA ALA A 185 -43.28 9.28 -38.92
C ALA A 185 -43.06 10.45 -39.89
N THR A 186 -42.94 11.67 -39.37
CA THR A 186 -42.94 12.93 -40.14
C THR A 186 -41.81 13.90 -39.72
N LYS A 187 -41.73 15.05 -40.40
CA LYS A 187 -40.74 16.16 -40.34
C LYS A 187 -39.57 16.03 -41.31
N ALA A 188 -39.03 17.10 -41.89
CA ALA A 188 -39.47 18.50 -42.08
C ALA A 188 -38.65 19.04 -43.29
N GLY A 189 -38.98 20.11 -44.02
CA GLY A 189 -39.86 21.27 -43.77
C GLY A 189 -39.01 22.53 -43.97
N SER A 190 -39.41 23.44 -44.85
CA SER A 190 -38.63 24.64 -45.22
C SER A 190 -39.52 25.83 -45.56
N ASP A 191 -39.59 26.75 -44.61
CA ASP A 191 -39.91 28.20 -44.62
C ASP A 191 -41.09 28.77 -45.44
N ASP A 192 -41.76 29.72 -44.78
CA ASP A 192 -43.02 30.37 -45.14
C ASP A 192 -42.83 31.75 -45.79
N ALA A 193 -43.83 32.17 -46.56
CA ALA A 193 -44.22 33.59 -46.71
C ALA A 193 -45.60 33.69 -47.40
N GLY A 194 -46.56 34.43 -46.82
CA GLY A 194 -47.77 34.85 -47.59
C GLY A 194 -49.17 34.78 -46.96
N GLU A 195 -49.32 35.05 -45.65
CA GLU A 195 -50.34 35.99 -45.13
C GLU A 195 -51.86 35.82 -45.48
N SER A 196 -52.63 35.34 -44.48
CA SER A 196 -53.95 35.87 -44.02
C SER A 196 -55.31 35.47 -44.70
N THR A 197 -56.34 35.30 -43.83
CA THR A 197 -57.78 35.72 -43.93
C THR A 197 -58.67 35.39 -45.15
N GLN A 198 -60.01 35.31 -45.07
CA GLN A 198 -60.99 34.89 -44.03
C GLN A 198 -62.39 34.78 -44.68
N GLY A 199 -63.07 33.62 -44.62
CA GLY A 199 -64.51 33.48 -44.96
C GLY A 199 -64.92 33.83 -46.42
N LYS A 200 -66.22 33.91 -46.76
CA LYS A 200 -67.45 33.40 -46.10
C LYS A 200 -68.64 33.37 -47.09
N GLU A 201 -69.63 32.50 -46.85
CA GLU A 201 -71.01 32.52 -47.42
C GLU A 201 -71.15 32.37 -48.97
N GLY A 202 -72.38 32.21 -49.50
CA GLY A 202 -72.57 32.31 -50.97
C GLY A 202 -73.89 31.87 -51.63
N ALA A 203 -74.44 30.69 -51.31
CA ALA A 203 -75.77 30.20 -51.76
C ALA A 203 -76.09 30.03 -53.28
N ASP A 204 -77.30 29.52 -53.54
CA ASP A 204 -78.09 29.50 -54.79
C ASP A 204 -77.65 28.60 -55.98
N SER A 205 -78.39 28.66 -57.10
CA SER A 205 -78.83 27.46 -57.84
C SER A 205 -78.93 27.58 -59.38
N SER A 206 -79.20 26.44 -60.04
CA SER A 206 -79.88 26.34 -61.36
C SER A 206 -79.22 26.99 -62.60
N GLY A 207 -78.14 26.40 -63.13
CA GLY A 207 -77.44 26.86 -64.36
C GLY A 207 -77.53 25.93 -65.58
N LYS A 208 -78.60 26.04 -66.39
CA LYS A 208 -78.95 25.14 -67.51
C LYS A 208 -77.86 24.90 -68.58
N LYS A 209 -77.68 23.62 -68.93
CA LYS A 209 -77.37 23.02 -70.25
C LYS A 209 -77.12 23.99 -71.44
N HIS A 210 -76.01 23.79 -72.15
CA HIS A 210 -75.94 23.91 -73.62
C HIS A 210 -75.21 22.71 -74.22
N ALA A 211 -75.64 22.23 -75.39
CA ALA A 211 -75.17 20.96 -75.96
C ALA A 211 -74.45 21.17 -77.30
N VAL A 212 -73.26 20.59 -77.46
CA VAL A 212 -72.49 20.66 -78.72
C VAL A 212 -72.44 19.30 -79.41
N ARG A 213 -73.50 19.06 -80.18
CA ARG A 213 -73.51 18.41 -81.51
C ARG A 213 -72.32 17.49 -81.86
N VAL A 214 -72.46 16.19 -81.60
CA VAL A 214 -71.53 15.16 -82.10
C VAL A 214 -71.51 15.15 -83.63
N SER A 215 -70.39 15.53 -84.23
CA SER A 215 -70.12 15.34 -85.67
C SER A 215 -69.41 14.01 -85.90
N ARG A 216 -69.94 13.19 -86.82
CA ARG A 216 -69.34 11.87 -87.15
C ARG A 216 -68.13 12.04 -88.07
N ILE A 217 -66.92 12.06 -87.51
CA ILE A 217 -65.70 11.80 -88.28
C ILE A 217 -65.63 10.29 -88.59
N ARG A 218 -65.99 9.91 -89.83
CA ARG A 218 -65.71 8.59 -90.39
C ARG A 218 -64.25 8.54 -90.86
N THR A 219 -63.32 8.17 -89.98
CA THR A 219 -61.96 7.78 -90.38
C THR A 219 -61.88 6.26 -90.58
N LEU A 220 -61.38 5.85 -91.74
CA LEU A 220 -61.41 4.47 -92.21
C LEU A 220 -60.40 3.59 -91.45
N TRP A 221 -60.90 2.65 -90.64
CA TRP A 221 -60.08 1.58 -90.07
C TRP A 221 -59.58 0.66 -91.19
N ARG A 222 -58.36 0.91 -91.69
CA ARG A 222 -57.64 -0.07 -92.51
C ARG A 222 -57.41 -1.34 -91.67
N PRO A 223 -57.74 -2.54 -92.16
CA PRO A 223 -57.50 -3.76 -91.41
C PRO A 223 -55.99 -4.00 -91.27
N ARG A 224 -55.45 -3.89 -90.05
CA ARG A 224 -54.09 -4.37 -89.72
C ARG A 224 -53.98 -5.81 -90.17
N THR A 225 -53.03 -6.10 -91.07
CA THR A 225 -52.89 -7.42 -91.69
C THR A 225 -52.52 -8.48 -90.65
N ARG A 226 -52.72 -9.77 -90.98
CA ARG A 226 -52.44 -10.90 -90.06
C ARG A 226 -51.01 -10.82 -89.49
N ARG A 227 -50.05 -10.38 -90.30
CA ARG A 227 -48.64 -10.12 -89.92
C ARG A 227 -48.50 -9.01 -88.86
N GLN A 228 -49.23 -7.91 -88.97
CA GLN A 228 -49.18 -6.80 -88.00
C GLN A 228 -49.83 -7.12 -86.65
N ARG A 229 -50.86 -7.98 -86.62
CA ARG A 229 -51.43 -8.48 -85.36
C ARG A 229 -50.46 -9.41 -84.62
N VAL A 230 -49.79 -10.31 -85.34
CA VAL A 230 -48.72 -11.15 -84.77
C VAL A 230 -47.56 -10.29 -84.25
N ILE A 231 -47.08 -9.32 -85.02
CA ILE A 231 -46.00 -8.41 -84.57
C ILE A 231 -46.41 -7.63 -83.31
N SER A 232 -47.66 -7.15 -83.20
CA SER A 232 -48.12 -6.44 -82.00
C SER A 232 -48.24 -7.36 -80.78
N LEU A 233 -48.64 -8.63 -80.96
CA LEU A 233 -48.68 -9.62 -79.87
C LEU A 233 -47.28 -10.08 -79.45
N VAL A 234 -46.35 -10.23 -80.40
CA VAL A 234 -44.94 -10.53 -80.09
C VAL A 234 -44.28 -9.35 -79.37
N LEU A 235 -44.51 -8.11 -79.80
CA LEU A 235 -44.02 -6.92 -79.08
C LEU A 235 -44.62 -6.79 -77.69
N LEU A 236 -45.92 -7.07 -77.51
CA LEU A 236 -46.55 -7.08 -76.19
C LEU A 236 -45.99 -8.22 -75.31
N GLY A 237 -45.75 -9.40 -75.88
CA GLY A 237 -45.13 -10.53 -75.18
C GLY A 237 -43.68 -10.28 -74.78
N VAL A 238 -42.89 -9.64 -75.65
CA VAL A 238 -41.51 -9.23 -75.37
C VAL A 238 -41.47 -8.09 -74.35
N LEU A 239 -42.41 -7.15 -74.37
CA LEU A 239 -42.52 -6.09 -73.38
C LEU A 239 -43.01 -6.62 -72.02
N LEU A 240 -43.92 -7.60 -72.01
CA LEU A 240 -44.31 -8.30 -70.78
C LEU A 240 -43.17 -9.14 -70.23
N LEU A 241 -42.45 -9.92 -71.04
CA LEU A 241 -41.23 -10.62 -70.60
C LEU A 241 -40.16 -9.64 -70.10
N GLY A 242 -39.94 -8.53 -70.81
CA GLY A 242 -38.98 -7.48 -70.46
C GLY A 242 -39.32 -6.66 -69.22
N ILE A 243 -40.52 -6.84 -68.64
CA ILE A 243 -40.91 -6.28 -67.34
C ILE A 243 -41.00 -7.40 -66.30
N LEU A 244 -41.70 -8.49 -66.61
CA LEU A 244 -42.03 -9.57 -65.68
C LEU A 244 -40.80 -10.42 -65.33
N VAL A 245 -39.85 -10.64 -66.25
CA VAL A 245 -38.57 -11.31 -65.93
C VAL A 245 -37.74 -10.47 -64.96
N PRO A 246 -37.43 -9.17 -65.20
CA PRO A 246 -36.73 -8.37 -64.21
C PRO A 246 -37.55 -8.15 -62.92
N SER A 247 -38.88 -8.14 -62.95
CA SER A 247 -39.70 -8.15 -61.72
C SER A 247 -39.52 -9.45 -60.91
N VAL A 248 -39.53 -10.62 -61.54
CA VAL A 248 -39.31 -11.91 -60.85
C VAL A 248 -37.88 -12.02 -60.34
N ILE A 249 -36.88 -11.55 -61.09
CA ILE A 249 -35.48 -11.46 -60.64
C ILE A 249 -35.36 -10.50 -59.46
N ALA A 250 -35.99 -9.32 -59.50
CA ALA A 250 -35.97 -8.34 -58.41
C ALA A 250 -36.69 -8.85 -57.15
N ILE A 251 -37.79 -9.60 -57.30
CA ILE A 251 -38.48 -10.27 -56.17
C ILE A 251 -37.59 -11.37 -55.60
N GLY A 252 -36.93 -12.18 -56.46
CA GLY A 252 -35.96 -13.20 -56.02
C GLY A 252 -34.78 -12.61 -55.25
N PHE A 253 -34.17 -11.53 -55.78
CA PHE A 253 -33.15 -10.75 -55.10
C PHE A 253 -33.67 -10.14 -53.79
N GLY A 254 -34.87 -9.58 -53.78
CA GLY A 254 -35.47 -8.97 -52.59
C GLY A 254 -35.76 -9.98 -51.47
N VAL A 255 -36.27 -11.16 -51.82
CA VAL A 255 -36.47 -12.26 -50.84
C VAL A 255 -35.12 -12.78 -50.35
N ASN A 256 -34.14 -13.01 -51.23
CA ASN A 256 -32.81 -13.47 -50.81
C ASN A 256 -32.08 -12.43 -49.95
N ALA A 257 -32.27 -11.14 -50.25
CA ALA A 257 -31.75 -10.02 -49.46
C ALA A 257 -32.42 -9.93 -48.09
N TYR A 258 -33.74 -10.07 -48.03
CA TYR A 258 -34.46 -10.11 -46.75
C TYR A 258 -33.99 -11.28 -45.89
N MET A 259 -33.89 -12.49 -46.45
CA MET A 259 -33.42 -13.70 -45.75
C MET A 259 -31.95 -13.58 -45.30
N THR A 260 -31.07 -13.02 -46.12
CA THR A 260 -29.66 -12.78 -45.75
C THR A 260 -29.57 -11.73 -44.64
N TYR A 261 -30.34 -10.64 -44.73
CA TYR A 261 -30.37 -9.59 -43.70
C TYR A 261 -30.95 -10.09 -42.36
N THR A 262 -32.04 -10.85 -42.38
CA THR A 262 -32.62 -11.40 -41.14
C THR A 262 -31.70 -12.45 -40.52
N ALA A 263 -31.08 -13.34 -41.30
CA ALA A 263 -30.10 -14.29 -40.79
C ALA A 263 -28.92 -13.57 -40.10
N LEU A 264 -28.27 -12.62 -40.79
CA LEU A 264 -27.17 -11.82 -40.24
C LEU A 264 -27.59 -11.06 -38.98
N ARG A 265 -28.77 -10.43 -38.98
CA ARG A 265 -29.28 -9.67 -37.83
C ARG A 265 -29.59 -10.56 -36.63
N THR A 266 -30.25 -11.70 -36.85
CA THR A 266 -30.61 -12.63 -35.79
C THR A 266 -29.35 -13.21 -35.15
N GLN A 267 -28.44 -13.79 -35.94
CA GLN A 267 -27.18 -14.37 -35.45
C GLN A 267 -26.30 -13.33 -34.73
N ALA A 268 -26.14 -12.13 -35.28
CA ALA A 268 -25.39 -11.07 -34.61
C ALA A 268 -26.07 -10.60 -33.31
N SER A 269 -27.40 -10.70 -33.20
CA SER A 269 -28.12 -10.36 -31.96
C SER A 269 -28.06 -11.48 -30.91
N GLU A 270 -28.08 -12.75 -31.33
CA GLU A 270 -27.95 -13.94 -30.47
C GLU A 270 -26.53 -14.03 -29.90
N GLY A 271 -25.50 -13.92 -30.74
CA GLY A 271 -24.10 -13.90 -30.28
C GLY A 271 -23.79 -12.75 -29.31
N VAL A 272 -24.41 -11.59 -29.49
CA VAL A 272 -24.31 -10.47 -28.53
C VAL A 272 -25.13 -10.71 -27.25
N GLN A 273 -26.27 -11.41 -27.32
CA GLN A 273 -27.03 -11.80 -26.13
C GLN A 273 -26.25 -12.81 -25.28
N HIS A 274 -25.61 -13.80 -25.88
CA HIS A 274 -24.71 -14.74 -25.19
C HIS A 274 -23.53 -14.02 -24.51
N LEU A 275 -22.93 -13.02 -25.15
CA LEU A 275 -21.92 -12.16 -24.52
C LEU A 275 -22.46 -11.34 -23.35
N LEU A 276 -23.70 -10.85 -23.43
CA LEU A 276 -24.36 -10.13 -22.34
C LEU A 276 -24.78 -11.06 -21.19
N ALA A 277 -25.09 -12.34 -21.45
CA ALA A 277 -25.36 -13.34 -20.43
C ALA A 277 -24.12 -13.63 -19.56
N ILE A 278 -22.93 -13.67 -20.15
CA ILE A 278 -21.67 -13.81 -19.41
C ILE A 278 -21.44 -12.60 -18.49
N LYS A 279 -21.77 -11.38 -18.94
CA LYS A 279 -21.73 -10.19 -18.10
C LYS A 279 -22.66 -10.32 -16.89
N THR A 280 -23.91 -10.76 -17.06
CA THR A 280 -24.84 -10.91 -15.93
C THR A 280 -24.48 -12.05 -14.97
N ILE A 281 -23.79 -13.10 -15.44
CA ILE A 281 -23.25 -14.18 -14.58
C ILE A 281 -22.23 -13.64 -13.55
N PHE A 282 -21.41 -12.64 -13.94
CA PHE A 282 -20.32 -12.11 -13.10
C PHE A 282 -20.59 -10.74 -12.46
N THR A 283 -21.40 -9.84 -13.05
CA THR A 283 -21.57 -8.44 -12.58
C THR A 283 -22.94 -8.13 -11.96
N GLY A 284 -23.70 -9.13 -11.50
CA GLY A 284 -24.99 -8.93 -10.83
C GLY A 284 -24.86 -8.48 -9.37
N ALA A 285 -25.88 -7.82 -8.81
CA ALA A 285 -25.90 -7.30 -7.43
C ALA A 285 -25.85 -8.36 -6.28
N LYS A 286 -25.58 -9.63 -6.61
CA LYS A 286 -25.30 -10.73 -5.69
C LYS A 286 -23.99 -11.47 -6.06
N ALA A 287 -23.10 -10.81 -6.79
CA ALA A 287 -21.80 -11.35 -7.15
C ALA A 287 -20.82 -11.16 -5.98
N HIS A 288 -20.50 -12.27 -5.30
CA HIS A 288 -19.37 -12.33 -4.37
C HIS A 288 -18.07 -11.91 -5.09
N PRO A 289 -17.10 -11.24 -4.44
CA PRO A 289 -15.85 -10.82 -5.08
C PRO A 289 -15.13 -11.96 -5.81
N THR A 290 -15.04 -13.15 -5.18
CA THR A 290 -14.48 -14.38 -5.80
C THR A 290 -15.42 -15.12 -6.75
N GLY A 291 -16.51 -14.51 -7.19
CA GLY A 291 -17.49 -15.12 -8.10
C GLY A 291 -16.92 -15.56 -9.45
N PHE A 292 -15.75 -15.05 -9.84
CA PHE A 292 -15.00 -15.52 -11.01
C PHE A 292 -14.31 -16.89 -10.82
N LEU A 293 -14.25 -17.41 -9.59
CA LEU A 293 -13.75 -18.75 -9.22
C LEU A 293 -14.90 -19.75 -8.98
N ASP A 294 -16.14 -19.39 -9.31
CA ASP A 294 -17.25 -20.33 -9.31
C ASP A 294 -17.24 -21.21 -10.58
N ILE A 295 -16.78 -22.46 -10.43
CA ILE A 295 -16.80 -23.50 -11.46
C ILE A 295 -18.18 -23.63 -12.14
N ASN A 296 -19.29 -23.42 -11.42
CA ASN A 296 -20.64 -23.48 -12.00
C ASN A 296 -21.01 -22.22 -12.82
N LYS A 297 -20.35 -21.08 -12.57
CA LYS A 297 -20.42 -19.89 -13.43
C LYS A 297 -19.47 -19.99 -14.61
N LEU A 298 -18.27 -20.54 -14.39
CA LEU A 298 -17.25 -20.76 -15.41
C LEU A 298 -17.74 -21.76 -16.47
N HIS A 299 -18.32 -22.90 -16.09
CA HIS A 299 -18.90 -23.85 -17.06
C HIS A 299 -20.04 -23.22 -17.88
N ARG A 300 -21.01 -22.56 -17.25
CA ARG A 300 -22.08 -21.86 -17.99
C ARG A 300 -21.51 -20.80 -18.94
N SER A 301 -20.53 -20.02 -18.49
CA SER A 301 -19.87 -19.03 -19.35
C SER A 301 -19.06 -19.67 -20.49
N GLN A 302 -18.54 -20.88 -20.31
CA GLN A 302 -17.88 -21.66 -21.36
C GLN A 302 -18.89 -22.12 -22.44
N ASP A 303 -20.12 -22.43 -22.03
CA ASP A 303 -21.23 -22.79 -22.93
C ASP A 303 -21.72 -21.55 -23.69
N GLU A 304 -22.01 -20.44 -23.01
CA GLU A 304 -22.41 -19.15 -23.60
C GLU A 304 -21.39 -18.67 -24.65
N LEU A 305 -20.08 -18.71 -24.34
CA LEU A 305 -19.02 -18.39 -25.32
C LEU A 305 -18.97 -19.36 -26.50
N SER A 306 -19.38 -20.61 -26.30
CA SER A 306 -19.39 -21.64 -27.36
C SER A 306 -20.65 -21.61 -28.22
N ALA A 307 -21.74 -21.00 -27.74
CA ALA A 307 -22.86 -20.57 -28.56
C ALA A 307 -22.46 -19.32 -29.36
N ALA A 308 -22.07 -18.24 -28.66
CA ALA A 308 -21.67 -16.97 -29.29
C ALA A 308 -20.65 -17.14 -30.42
N ARG A 309 -19.64 -18.01 -30.24
CA ARG A 309 -18.63 -18.26 -31.29
C ARG A 309 -19.28 -18.75 -32.60
N LYS A 310 -20.25 -19.67 -32.52
CA LYS A 310 -20.93 -20.22 -33.71
C LYS A 310 -21.69 -19.13 -34.44
N ASP A 311 -22.37 -18.26 -33.71
CA ASP A 311 -23.19 -17.21 -34.29
C ASP A 311 -22.32 -16.16 -34.99
N PHE A 312 -21.24 -15.70 -34.34
CA PHE A 312 -20.27 -14.79 -34.96
C PHE A 312 -19.50 -15.44 -36.13
N GLN A 313 -19.18 -16.74 -36.06
CA GLN A 313 -18.60 -17.47 -37.20
C GLN A 313 -19.59 -17.61 -38.37
N GLN A 314 -20.88 -17.79 -38.09
CA GLN A 314 -21.92 -17.85 -39.11
C GLN A 314 -22.19 -16.47 -39.72
N VAL A 315 -22.12 -15.39 -38.93
CA VAL A 315 -22.15 -14.01 -39.43
C VAL A 315 -20.98 -13.76 -40.37
N GLN A 316 -19.74 -14.06 -39.96
CA GLN A 316 -18.54 -13.91 -40.79
C GLN A 316 -18.64 -14.75 -42.08
N PHE A 317 -18.98 -16.03 -41.97
CA PHE A 317 -19.18 -16.90 -43.13
C PHE A 317 -20.22 -16.32 -44.12
N THR A 318 -21.34 -15.82 -43.61
CA THR A 318 -22.42 -15.23 -44.43
C THR A 318 -22.00 -13.89 -45.06
N LEU A 319 -21.21 -13.08 -44.36
CA LEU A 319 -20.63 -11.84 -44.92
C LEU A 319 -19.61 -12.12 -46.03
N ASP A 320 -18.91 -13.25 -45.99
CA ASP A 320 -17.80 -13.54 -46.90
C ASP A 320 -18.17 -14.48 -48.06
N HIS A 321 -19.22 -15.30 -47.92
CA HIS A 321 -19.63 -16.30 -48.92
C HIS A 321 -21.00 -16.03 -49.56
N SER A 322 -21.78 -15.03 -49.11
CA SER A 322 -23.05 -14.69 -49.75
C SER A 322 -22.81 -13.90 -51.04
N ASP A 323 -23.17 -14.48 -52.19
CA ASP A 323 -23.16 -13.82 -53.51
C ASP A 323 -23.83 -12.44 -53.46
N LEU A 324 -24.93 -12.33 -52.70
CA LEU A 324 -25.68 -11.08 -52.51
C LEU A 324 -24.83 -10.01 -51.80
N ILE A 325 -24.06 -10.36 -50.77
CA ILE A 325 -23.20 -9.40 -50.07
C ILE A 325 -22.10 -8.89 -51.01
N HIS A 326 -21.58 -9.75 -51.90
CA HIS A 326 -20.65 -9.34 -52.96
C HIS A 326 -21.31 -8.44 -54.00
N THR A 327 -22.52 -8.76 -54.50
CA THR A 327 -23.29 -7.90 -55.42
C THR A 327 -23.57 -6.54 -54.78
N VAL A 328 -24.10 -6.50 -53.55
CA VAL A 328 -24.43 -5.25 -52.84
C VAL A 328 -23.17 -4.42 -52.56
N SER A 329 -22.07 -5.05 -52.15
CA SER A 329 -20.79 -4.37 -51.96
C SER A 329 -20.27 -3.76 -53.27
N ASN A 330 -20.39 -4.46 -54.40
CA ASN A 330 -19.91 -3.96 -55.68
C ASN A 330 -20.80 -2.83 -56.23
N ASP A 331 -22.10 -3.08 -56.37
CA ASP A 331 -23.02 -2.21 -57.10
C ASP A 331 -23.57 -1.04 -56.25
N PHE A 332 -23.65 -1.19 -54.93
CA PHE A 332 -24.21 -0.19 -54.01
C PHE A 332 -23.16 0.30 -53.00
N SER A 333 -22.24 1.14 -53.49
CA SER A 333 -21.10 1.68 -52.73
C SER A 333 -21.46 2.28 -51.36
N GLN A 334 -22.67 2.85 -51.22
CA GLN A 334 -23.26 3.39 -49.99
C GLN A 334 -23.37 2.40 -48.81
N PHE A 335 -23.31 1.09 -49.06
CA PHE A 335 -23.36 0.04 -48.04
C PHE A 335 -21.99 -0.56 -47.68
N ARG A 336 -20.91 -0.18 -48.39
CA ARG A 336 -19.55 -0.67 -48.12
C ARG A 336 -19.07 -0.38 -46.69
N PRO A 337 -19.28 0.82 -46.10
CA PRO A 337 -18.86 1.09 -44.71
C PRO A 337 -19.53 0.19 -43.67
N GLN A 338 -20.79 -0.17 -43.88
CA GLN A 338 -21.60 -1.03 -43.00
C GLN A 338 -21.14 -2.48 -43.11
N ILE A 339 -20.95 -3.00 -44.34
CA ILE A 339 -20.45 -4.35 -44.58
C ILE A 339 -19.01 -4.51 -44.03
N ALA A 340 -18.15 -3.52 -44.26
CA ALA A 340 -16.79 -3.51 -43.71
C ALA A 340 -16.80 -3.47 -42.18
N SER A 341 -17.57 -2.57 -41.57
CA SER A 341 -17.70 -2.48 -40.10
C SER A 341 -18.30 -3.74 -39.50
N ALA A 342 -19.23 -4.41 -40.19
CA ALA A 342 -19.80 -5.69 -39.76
C ALA A 342 -18.76 -6.82 -39.77
N ARG A 343 -17.91 -6.92 -40.80
CA ARG A 343 -16.79 -7.90 -40.82
C ARG A 343 -15.80 -7.63 -39.68
N VAL A 344 -15.37 -6.38 -39.53
CA VAL A 344 -14.46 -5.92 -38.48
C VAL A 344 -15.01 -6.23 -37.09
N ALA A 345 -16.27 -5.88 -36.81
CA ALA A 345 -16.91 -6.19 -35.53
C ALA A 345 -17.13 -7.70 -35.31
N SER A 346 -17.39 -8.47 -36.37
CA SER A 346 -17.54 -9.93 -36.27
C SER A 346 -16.22 -10.60 -35.92
N GLN A 347 -15.11 -10.17 -36.53
CA GLN A 347 -13.77 -10.64 -36.19
C GLN A 347 -13.41 -10.29 -34.75
N MET A 348 -13.54 -9.01 -34.36
CA MET A 348 -13.32 -8.55 -32.98
C MET A 348 -14.18 -9.32 -31.96
N GLY A 349 -15.39 -9.71 -32.32
CA GLY A 349 -16.26 -10.58 -31.52
C GLY A 349 -15.69 -11.97 -31.32
N ILE A 350 -15.22 -12.62 -32.40
CA ILE A 350 -14.56 -13.94 -32.33
C ILE A 350 -13.29 -13.89 -31.48
N ASP A 351 -12.46 -12.85 -31.63
CA ASP A 351 -11.22 -12.71 -30.85
C ASP A 351 -11.51 -12.46 -29.36
N ALA A 352 -12.49 -11.62 -29.04
CA ALA A 352 -12.94 -11.40 -27.66
C ALA A 352 -13.52 -12.68 -27.03
N ILE A 353 -14.26 -13.48 -27.81
CA ILE A 353 -14.74 -14.79 -27.40
C ILE A 353 -13.57 -15.74 -27.13
N ASP A 354 -12.56 -15.78 -28.00
CA ASP A 354 -11.41 -16.68 -27.84
C ASP A 354 -10.51 -16.30 -26.67
N ILE A 355 -10.36 -15.01 -26.39
CA ILE A 355 -9.78 -14.51 -25.12
C ILE A 355 -10.59 -15.06 -23.94
N GLY A 356 -11.92 -14.88 -23.94
CA GLY A 356 -12.81 -15.36 -22.89
C GLY A 356 -12.70 -16.86 -22.65
N LYS A 357 -12.61 -17.67 -23.72
CA LYS A 357 -12.49 -19.13 -23.64
C LYS A 357 -11.16 -19.56 -23.04
N ARG A 358 -10.06 -18.89 -23.39
CA ARG A 358 -8.72 -19.14 -22.81
C ARG A 358 -8.68 -18.78 -21.31
N LEU A 359 -9.25 -17.62 -20.94
CA LEU A 359 -9.35 -17.19 -19.55
C LEU A 359 -10.21 -18.14 -18.71
N ILE A 360 -11.38 -18.56 -19.19
CA ILE A 360 -12.26 -19.49 -18.48
C ILE A 360 -11.64 -20.89 -18.37
N SER A 361 -11.01 -21.40 -19.43
CA SER A 361 -10.29 -22.67 -19.38
C SER A 361 -9.18 -22.67 -18.34
N THR A 362 -8.47 -21.53 -18.19
CA THR A 362 -7.45 -21.34 -17.16
C THR A 362 -8.07 -21.25 -15.76
N ALA A 363 -9.13 -20.46 -15.61
CA ALA A 363 -9.84 -20.32 -14.34
C ALA A 363 -10.43 -21.65 -13.84
N LEU A 364 -10.89 -22.54 -14.73
CA LEU A 364 -11.36 -23.88 -14.38
C LEU A 364 -10.25 -24.78 -13.80
N VAL A 365 -9.00 -24.60 -14.22
CA VAL A 365 -7.83 -25.33 -13.67
C VAL A 365 -7.37 -24.73 -12.33
N LEU A 366 -7.44 -23.40 -12.19
CA LEU A 366 -6.96 -22.70 -10.98
C LEU A 366 -7.98 -22.68 -9.83
N ALA A 367 -9.27 -22.49 -10.11
CA ALA A 367 -10.31 -22.34 -9.10
C ALA A 367 -10.37 -23.45 -8.03
N PRO A 368 -10.06 -24.74 -8.30
CA PRO A 368 -9.97 -25.77 -7.27
C PRO A 368 -8.90 -25.54 -6.19
N SER A 369 -7.85 -24.74 -6.44
CA SER A 369 -6.85 -24.36 -5.43
C SER A 369 -7.31 -23.17 -4.58
N PHE A 370 -7.95 -22.19 -5.20
CA PHE A 370 -8.36 -20.93 -4.54
C PHE A 370 -9.76 -21.01 -3.90
N ARG A 371 -10.12 -22.18 -3.37
CA ARG A 371 -11.40 -22.47 -2.69
C ARG A 371 -11.15 -22.86 -1.24
N GLY A 372 -11.59 -22.00 -0.32
CA GLY A 372 -11.32 -22.13 1.13
C GLY A 372 -10.13 -21.27 1.57
N PRO A 373 -9.62 -21.48 2.81
CA PRO A 373 -8.56 -20.66 3.40
C PRO A 373 -7.25 -20.72 2.60
N LEU A 374 -6.89 -19.58 1.98
CA LEU A 374 -5.77 -19.50 1.03
C LEU A 374 -4.41 -19.64 1.72
N LEU A 375 -4.22 -18.93 2.85
CA LEU A 375 -2.90 -18.76 3.48
C LEU A 375 -2.58 -19.83 4.56
N THR A 376 -3.52 -20.72 4.88
CA THR A 376 -3.31 -21.79 5.89
C THR A 376 -2.04 -22.61 5.67
N ASN A 377 -1.35 -22.95 6.76
CA ASN A 377 -0.20 -23.85 6.71
C ASN A 377 -0.68 -25.27 6.33
N SER A 378 -0.45 -25.65 5.08
CA SER A 378 -0.89 -26.91 4.49
C SER A 378 0.21 -27.50 3.63
N GLN A 379 0.42 -28.81 3.75
CA GLN A 379 1.36 -29.56 2.89
C GLN A 379 0.89 -29.62 1.42
N LYS A 380 -0.34 -29.20 1.10
CA LYS A 380 -0.80 -29.04 -0.28
C LYS A 380 -0.49 -27.62 -0.77
N PRO A 381 0.34 -27.45 -1.82
CA PRO A 381 0.64 -26.14 -2.39
C PRO A 381 -0.63 -25.42 -2.87
N LEU A 382 -0.69 -24.10 -2.68
CA LEU A 382 -1.72 -23.24 -3.25
C LEU A 382 -1.40 -22.93 -4.71
N VAL A 383 -0.15 -22.55 -4.95
CA VAL A 383 0.41 -22.15 -6.26
C VAL A 383 1.55 -23.09 -6.62
N THR A 384 1.68 -23.45 -7.89
CA THR A 384 2.70 -24.38 -8.39
C THR A 384 3.29 -23.87 -9.70
N GLN A 385 4.51 -24.29 -10.06
CA GLN A 385 5.13 -23.85 -11.32
C GLN A 385 4.24 -24.11 -12.55
N PRO A 386 3.60 -25.29 -12.72
CA PRO A 386 2.66 -25.51 -13.84
C PRO A 386 1.45 -24.56 -13.86
N MET A 387 1.04 -24.00 -12.72
CA MET A 387 -0.02 -22.98 -12.66
C MET A 387 0.49 -21.62 -13.14
N LEU A 388 1.71 -21.23 -12.76
CA LEU A 388 2.37 -20.02 -13.28
C LEU A 388 2.63 -20.13 -14.78
N ASP A 389 3.09 -21.29 -15.25
CA ASP A 389 3.31 -21.58 -16.67
C ASP A 389 1.99 -21.54 -17.46
N LEU A 390 0.90 -22.05 -16.89
CA LEU A 390 -0.44 -21.96 -17.48
C LEU A 390 -0.90 -20.50 -17.58
N VAL A 391 -0.78 -19.69 -16.52
CA VAL A 391 -1.14 -18.26 -16.57
C VAL A 391 -0.28 -17.52 -17.60
N ARG A 392 1.03 -17.75 -17.60
CA ARG A 392 1.96 -17.18 -18.58
C ARG A 392 1.55 -17.51 -20.01
N LYS A 393 1.32 -18.81 -20.29
CA LYS A 393 0.86 -19.27 -21.60
C LYS A 393 -0.46 -18.62 -21.99
N THR A 394 -1.41 -18.50 -21.06
CA THR A 394 -2.70 -17.85 -21.33
C THR A 394 -2.54 -16.38 -21.68
N ILE A 395 -1.58 -15.66 -21.08
CA ILE A 395 -1.26 -14.28 -21.47
C ILE A 395 -0.57 -14.25 -22.86
N ASP A 396 0.41 -15.12 -23.11
CA ASP A 396 1.06 -15.28 -24.43
C ASP A 396 0.04 -15.60 -25.55
N ASP A 397 -0.99 -16.37 -25.24
CA ASP A 397 -2.10 -16.75 -26.14
C ASP A 397 -3.16 -15.63 -26.32
N VAL A 398 -3.30 -14.71 -25.36
CA VAL A 398 -4.33 -13.63 -25.33
C VAL A 398 -3.80 -12.32 -25.92
N LEU A 399 -2.53 -11.99 -25.70
CA LEU A 399 -1.93 -10.75 -26.20
C LEU A 399 -2.06 -10.56 -27.73
N PRO A 400 -1.84 -11.59 -28.59
CA PRO A 400 -2.04 -11.44 -30.05
C PRO A 400 -3.48 -11.07 -30.42
N LEU A 401 -4.47 -11.67 -29.74
CA LEU A 401 -5.90 -11.42 -29.98
C LEU A 401 -6.29 -9.99 -29.59
N LEU A 402 -5.80 -9.49 -28.45
CA LEU A 402 -6.00 -8.08 -28.06
C LEU A 402 -5.35 -7.10 -29.04
N ASN A 403 -4.18 -7.44 -29.59
CA ASN A 403 -3.52 -6.62 -30.61
C ASN A 403 -4.30 -6.60 -31.94
N ASP A 404 -4.91 -7.71 -32.37
CA ASP A 404 -5.79 -7.68 -33.55
C ASP A 404 -7.04 -6.83 -33.26
N ILE A 405 -7.73 -7.03 -32.14
CA ILE A 405 -8.89 -6.19 -31.76
C ILE A 405 -8.50 -4.70 -31.75
N GLN A 406 -7.30 -4.35 -31.25
CA GLN A 406 -6.79 -2.97 -31.28
C GLN A 406 -6.56 -2.46 -32.71
N ALA A 407 -6.02 -3.28 -33.61
CA ALA A 407 -5.80 -2.92 -35.01
C ALA A 407 -7.14 -2.78 -35.78
N GLN A 408 -8.01 -3.80 -35.68
CA GLN A 408 -9.36 -3.85 -36.25
C GLN A 408 -10.20 -2.64 -35.81
N SER A 409 -10.11 -2.23 -34.54
CA SER A 409 -10.89 -1.09 -34.00
C SER A 409 -10.67 0.22 -34.76
N ARG A 410 -9.49 0.41 -35.38
CA ARG A 410 -9.15 1.60 -36.19
C ARG A 410 -9.91 1.66 -37.52
N HIS A 411 -10.46 0.53 -37.96
CA HIS A 411 -11.27 0.40 -39.18
C HIS A 411 -12.77 0.30 -38.89
N LEU A 412 -13.18 0.34 -37.62
CA LEU A 412 -14.56 0.17 -37.19
C LEU A 412 -15.33 1.50 -37.16
N SER A 413 -16.38 1.63 -37.98
CA SER A 413 -17.34 2.73 -37.84
C SER A 413 -18.50 2.31 -36.94
N LEU A 414 -18.46 2.73 -35.66
CA LEU A 414 -19.52 2.45 -34.68
C LEU A 414 -20.91 2.90 -35.16
N ASN A 415 -20.98 4.00 -35.93
CA ASN A 415 -22.22 4.53 -36.48
C ASN A 415 -22.74 3.71 -37.68
N ALA A 416 -21.89 2.91 -38.33
CA ALA A 416 -22.27 2.00 -39.41
C ALA A 416 -22.76 0.63 -38.91
N LEU A 417 -22.59 0.32 -37.62
CA LEU A 417 -23.06 -0.94 -37.02
C LEU A 417 -24.59 -0.93 -36.77
N PRO A 418 -25.33 -1.98 -37.18
CA PRO A 418 -26.78 -2.11 -36.98
C PRO A 418 -27.15 -2.56 -35.55
N VAL A 419 -26.50 -1.99 -34.53
CA VAL A 419 -26.68 -2.32 -33.10
C VAL A 419 -27.50 -1.26 -32.37
N SER A 420 -28.02 -1.62 -31.19
CA SER A 420 -28.73 -0.69 -30.29
C SER A 420 -27.82 0.45 -29.83
N ALA A 421 -28.42 1.60 -29.47
CA ALA A 421 -27.66 2.74 -28.92
C ALA A 421 -26.90 2.37 -27.64
N GLN A 422 -27.50 1.54 -26.77
CA GLN A 422 -26.88 1.04 -25.55
C GLN A 422 -25.65 0.17 -25.83
N ASN A 423 -25.72 -0.74 -26.80
CA ASN A 423 -24.59 -1.61 -27.15
C ASN A 423 -23.47 -0.80 -27.84
N ARG A 424 -23.83 0.19 -28.67
CA ARG A 424 -22.87 1.14 -29.25
C ARG A 424 -22.13 1.95 -28.18
N ALA A 425 -22.86 2.43 -27.16
CA ALA A 425 -22.28 3.17 -26.04
C ALA A 425 -21.34 2.31 -25.19
N GLN A 426 -21.71 1.07 -24.88
CA GLN A 426 -20.83 0.14 -24.16
C GLN A 426 -19.55 -0.16 -24.96
N LEU A 427 -19.66 -0.41 -26.27
CA LEU A 427 -18.47 -0.64 -27.10
C LEU A 427 -17.56 0.61 -27.16
N ALA A 428 -18.13 1.80 -27.25
CA ALA A 428 -17.37 3.06 -27.19
C ALA A 428 -16.63 3.26 -25.86
N GLN A 429 -17.13 2.72 -24.75
CA GLN A 429 -16.47 2.73 -23.44
C GLN A 429 -15.34 1.70 -23.33
N PHE A 430 -15.46 0.53 -23.98
CA PHE A 430 -14.44 -0.53 -23.89
C PHE A 430 -13.23 -0.32 -24.81
N LEU A 431 -13.40 0.23 -26.02
CA LEU A 431 -12.27 0.37 -26.97
C LEU A 431 -11.07 1.18 -26.41
N PRO A 432 -11.24 2.29 -25.65
CA PRO A 432 -10.13 3.01 -25.03
C PRO A 432 -9.36 2.22 -23.96
N LEU A 433 -9.92 1.14 -23.41
CA LEU A 433 -9.30 0.34 -22.36
C LEU A 433 -8.36 -0.74 -22.91
N ILE A 434 -8.51 -1.15 -24.18
CA ILE A 434 -7.69 -2.21 -24.80
C ILE A 434 -6.18 -1.95 -24.69
N PRO A 435 -5.64 -0.73 -24.95
CA PRO A 435 -4.20 -0.46 -24.79
C PRO A 435 -3.73 -0.63 -23.34
N GLN A 436 -4.57 -0.26 -22.37
CA GLN A 436 -4.30 -0.42 -20.94
C GLN A 436 -4.30 -1.91 -20.56
N THR A 437 -5.24 -2.70 -21.09
CA THR A 437 -5.27 -4.16 -20.90
C THR A 437 -4.04 -4.85 -21.51
N ILE A 438 -3.61 -4.46 -22.71
CA ILE A 438 -2.37 -4.98 -23.33
C ILE A 438 -1.15 -4.65 -22.46
N SER A 439 -1.05 -3.42 -21.97
CA SER A 439 0.04 -2.99 -21.09
C SER A 439 0.05 -3.77 -19.76
N GLY A 440 -1.09 -3.83 -19.06
CA GLY A 440 -1.24 -4.53 -17.79
C GLY A 440 -0.99 -6.04 -17.90
N LEU A 441 -1.43 -6.70 -18.97
CA LEU A 441 -1.11 -8.11 -19.21
C LEU A 441 0.38 -8.32 -19.54
N THR A 442 1.02 -7.38 -20.25
CA THR A 442 2.46 -7.44 -20.53
C THR A 442 3.28 -7.27 -19.24
N GLN A 443 2.86 -6.37 -18.35
CA GLN A 443 3.44 -6.20 -17.00
C GLN A 443 3.21 -7.45 -16.14
N ALA A 444 1.97 -7.94 -16.05
CA ALA A 444 1.62 -9.15 -15.30
C ALA A 444 2.49 -10.34 -15.73
N ARG A 445 2.65 -10.55 -17.05
CA ARG A 445 3.52 -11.58 -17.63
C ARG A 445 4.99 -11.44 -17.21
N ALA A 446 5.51 -10.22 -17.13
CA ALA A 446 6.89 -9.97 -16.70
C ALA A 446 7.08 -10.31 -15.22
N ILE A 447 6.12 -9.96 -14.35
CA ILE A 447 6.24 -10.15 -12.91
C ILE A 447 5.91 -11.57 -12.43
N LEU A 448 5.32 -12.45 -13.26
CA LEU A 448 4.97 -13.83 -12.87
C LEU A 448 6.13 -14.63 -12.26
N GLY A 449 7.36 -14.44 -12.75
CA GLY A 449 8.53 -15.10 -12.17
C GLY A 449 8.88 -14.57 -10.77
N SER A 450 8.81 -13.25 -10.59
CA SER A 450 9.03 -12.59 -9.30
C SER A 450 7.94 -12.92 -8.28
N ALA A 451 6.68 -13.01 -8.72
CA ALA A 451 5.56 -13.48 -7.90
C ALA A 451 5.71 -14.96 -7.50
N GLY A 452 6.19 -15.82 -8.42
CA GLY A 452 6.52 -17.21 -8.10
C GLY A 452 7.65 -17.34 -7.09
N TRP A 453 8.68 -16.50 -7.19
CA TRP A 453 9.77 -16.42 -6.21
C TRP A 453 9.24 -15.98 -4.82
N LEU A 454 8.44 -14.90 -4.77
CA LEU A 454 7.86 -14.34 -3.54
C LEU A 454 6.94 -15.34 -2.81
N LEU A 455 6.10 -16.05 -3.57
CA LEU A 455 5.20 -17.09 -3.06
C LEU A 455 5.92 -18.41 -2.74
N GLY A 456 7.25 -18.48 -2.86
CA GLY A 456 8.04 -19.67 -2.58
C GLY A 456 7.68 -20.88 -3.44
N VAL A 457 7.38 -20.66 -4.73
CA VAL A 457 6.89 -21.72 -5.64
C VAL A 457 8.03 -22.61 -6.16
N ASN A 458 9.27 -22.09 -6.21
CA ASN A 458 10.46 -22.85 -6.57
C ASN A 458 11.14 -23.50 -5.34
N GLU A 459 11.19 -22.77 -4.23
CA GLU A 459 11.69 -23.19 -2.91
C GLU A 459 11.06 -22.28 -1.84
N PRO A 460 11.00 -22.68 -0.56
CA PRO A 460 10.45 -21.84 0.51
C PRO A 460 11.22 -20.52 0.67
N ARG A 461 10.50 -19.44 1.00
CA ARG A 461 11.07 -18.15 1.41
C ARG A 461 10.93 -17.93 2.90
N THR A 462 11.89 -17.26 3.51
CA THR A 462 11.84 -16.80 4.90
C THR A 462 12.10 -15.30 4.95
N PHE A 463 11.13 -14.52 5.42
CA PHE A 463 11.28 -13.08 5.62
C PHE A 463 11.53 -12.77 7.08
N LEU A 464 12.51 -11.91 7.38
CA LEU A 464 12.65 -11.30 8.69
C LEU A 464 11.49 -10.31 8.88
N VAL A 465 10.78 -10.42 9.99
CA VAL A 465 9.71 -9.47 10.37
C VAL A 465 10.14 -8.73 11.62
N GLN A 466 10.06 -7.40 11.65
CA GLN A 466 10.32 -6.58 12.84
C GLN A 466 9.18 -5.59 13.07
N THR A 467 8.71 -5.49 14.32
CA THR A 467 7.72 -4.49 14.75
C THR A 467 8.41 -3.17 15.09
N MET A 468 7.90 -2.04 14.62
CA MET A 468 8.38 -0.71 14.99
C MET A 468 7.49 -0.08 16.06
N ASP A 469 8.09 0.35 17.17
CA ASP A 469 7.43 1.12 18.24
C ASP A 469 7.67 2.62 18.01
N ARG A 470 6.71 3.31 17.38
CA ARG A 470 6.84 4.71 16.95
C ARG A 470 7.06 5.69 18.10
N ALA A 471 6.59 5.34 19.30
CA ALA A 471 6.75 6.16 20.49
C ALA A 471 8.22 6.34 20.88
N GLU A 472 9.11 5.44 20.46
CA GLU A 472 10.56 5.61 20.50
C GLU A 472 11.11 5.65 19.06
N LEU A 473 11.00 6.83 18.44
CA LEU A 473 11.15 6.98 17.00
C LEU A 473 12.54 6.58 16.49
N ARG A 474 12.56 5.95 15.32
CA ARG A 474 13.76 5.66 14.53
C ARG A 474 13.54 6.10 13.08
N PRO A 475 14.60 6.20 12.26
CA PRO A 475 14.52 6.66 10.87
C PRO A 475 13.48 5.93 9.99
N THR A 476 13.29 4.62 10.15
CA THR A 476 12.22 3.88 9.44
C THR A 476 10.83 4.04 10.06
N GLY A 477 10.70 4.59 11.27
CA GLY A 477 9.42 4.88 11.92
C GLY A 477 9.20 4.32 13.33
N GLY A 478 10.21 3.67 13.93
CA GLY A 478 10.14 3.24 15.33
C GLY A 478 11.17 2.20 15.75
N PHE A 479 11.31 1.99 17.06
CA PHE A 479 12.28 1.06 17.66
C PHE A 479 11.90 -0.42 17.42
N THR A 480 12.86 -1.25 16.98
CA THR A 480 12.60 -2.66 16.60
C THR A 480 12.79 -3.65 17.75
N GLY A 481 11.99 -3.49 18.80
CA GLY A 481 12.10 -4.28 20.04
C GLY A 481 11.67 -5.75 19.98
N GLN A 482 11.20 -6.27 18.84
CA GLN A 482 10.84 -7.68 18.62
C GLN A 482 11.03 -8.08 17.14
N TYR A 483 11.28 -9.37 16.90
CA TYR A 483 11.50 -9.93 15.56
C TYR A 483 10.85 -11.31 15.37
N GLY A 484 10.64 -11.74 14.12
CA GLY A 484 10.13 -13.07 13.79
C GLY A 484 10.57 -13.54 12.40
N GLU A 485 10.34 -14.81 12.09
CA GLU A 485 10.53 -15.38 10.74
C GLU A 485 9.17 -15.69 10.12
N LEU A 486 8.84 -15.07 8.99
CA LEU A 486 7.65 -15.39 8.21
C LEU A 486 8.02 -16.29 7.04
N GLN A 487 7.65 -17.57 7.13
CA GLN A 487 7.92 -18.55 6.08
C GLN A 487 6.77 -18.64 5.08
N ILE A 488 7.08 -18.58 3.77
CA ILE A 488 6.13 -18.72 2.67
C ILE A 488 6.59 -19.87 1.76
N ASN A 489 5.73 -20.84 1.50
CA ASN A 489 6.03 -22.02 0.70
C ASN A 489 4.85 -22.35 -0.23
N ALA A 490 5.08 -22.30 -1.55
CA ALA A 490 4.10 -22.58 -2.59
C ALA A 490 2.73 -21.87 -2.40
N GLY A 491 2.77 -20.61 -1.95
CA GLY A 491 1.61 -19.76 -1.65
C GLY A 491 0.92 -20.05 -0.30
N ARG A 492 1.50 -20.89 0.56
CA ARG A 492 1.05 -21.11 1.95
C ARG A 492 1.93 -20.33 2.91
N VAL A 493 1.35 -19.87 4.03
CA VAL A 493 2.07 -19.13 5.06
C VAL A 493 2.21 -19.99 6.32
N GLY A 494 3.42 -20.02 6.87
CA GLY A 494 3.75 -20.75 8.09
C GLY A 494 3.01 -20.24 9.32
N SER A 495 3.21 -20.91 10.45
CA SER A 495 2.91 -20.33 11.76
C SER A 495 3.90 -19.21 12.06
N PHE A 496 3.42 -18.05 12.50
CA PHE A 496 4.26 -16.90 12.86
C PHE A 496 4.19 -16.63 14.37
N SER A 497 5.27 -16.14 14.95
CA SER A 497 5.32 -15.55 16.29
C SER A 497 6.49 -14.59 16.40
N LEU A 498 6.39 -13.62 17.32
CA LEU A 498 7.47 -12.69 17.62
C LEU A 498 8.31 -13.18 18.81
N LYS A 499 9.61 -12.95 18.74
CA LYS A 499 10.59 -13.16 19.81
C LYS A 499 11.01 -11.79 20.34
N ASP A 500 11.31 -11.71 21.63
CA ASP A 500 12.01 -10.56 22.18
C ASP A 500 13.47 -10.59 21.71
N ILE A 501 14.00 -9.43 21.31
CA ILE A 501 15.39 -9.28 20.89
C ILE A 501 16.36 -9.37 22.09
N SER A 502 15.86 -9.14 23.31
CA SER A 502 16.62 -9.30 24.56
C SER A 502 17.27 -10.69 24.70
N PHE A 503 16.60 -11.74 24.21
CA PHE A 503 17.10 -13.13 24.23
C PHE A 503 18.29 -13.39 23.27
N VAL A 504 18.72 -12.40 22.49
CA VAL A 504 19.86 -12.46 21.57
C VAL A 504 20.92 -11.41 21.92
N GLU A 505 20.48 -10.19 22.26
CA GLU A 505 21.37 -9.04 22.49
C GLU A 505 21.75 -8.84 23.96
N TYR A 506 20.95 -9.31 24.92
CA TYR A 506 21.16 -9.12 26.36
C TYR A 506 21.47 -10.45 27.08
N VAL A 507 22.39 -11.22 26.50
CA VAL A 507 22.89 -12.51 27.01
C VAL A 507 24.40 -12.50 27.22
N ASP A 508 24.91 -13.37 28.09
CA ASP A 508 26.34 -13.52 28.33
C ASP A 508 27.08 -13.88 27.03
N ASN A 509 28.13 -13.13 26.69
CA ASN A 509 28.88 -13.25 25.43
C ASN A 509 28.02 -12.96 24.17
N SER A 510 27.02 -12.08 24.26
CA SER A 510 26.25 -11.65 23.09
C SER A 510 27.16 -11.19 21.95
N PRO A 511 26.90 -11.59 20.69
CA PRO A 511 27.71 -11.19 19.53
C PRO A 511 27.80 -9.67 19.32
N THR A 512 26.87 -8.89 19.87
CA THR A 512 26.90 -7.42 19.81
C THR A 512 27.85 -6.78 20.82
N GLN A 513 28.44 -7.52 21.76
CA GLN A 513 29.16 -6.92 22.90
C GLN A 513 30.36 -6.06 22.44
N GLY A 514 30.30 -4.75 22.69
CA GLY A 514 31.29 -3.77 22.22
C GLY A 514 31.16 -3.38 20.74
N GLN A 515 30.19 -3.91 20.00
CA GLN A 515 29.91 -3.54 18.62
C GLN A 515 29.47 -2.07 18.54
N LEU A 516 30.14 -1.30 17.68
CA LEU A 516 29.79 0.07 17.34
C LEU A 516 28.95 0.09 16.05
N ALA A 517 28.09 1.09 15.92
CA ALA A 517 27.31 1.35 14.70
C ALA A 517 28.19 1.45 13.44
N PRO A 518 27.63 1.25 12.23
CA PRO A 518 28.30 1.53 10.97
C PRO A 518 28.95 2.92 10.92
N PRO A 519 30.14 3.10 10.30
CA PRO A 519 30.96 4.32 10.44
C PRO A 519 30.22 5.63 10.18
N GLN A 520 29.30 5.66 9.21
CA GLN A 520 28.53 6.84 8.83
C GLN A 520 27.57 7.36 9.91
N TYR A 521 27.12 6.48 10.83
CA TYR A 521 26.20 6.87 11.92
C TYR A 521 26.95 7.19 13.23
N ARG A 522 28.25 6.91 13.35
CA ARG A 522 29.02 7.05 14.61
C ARG A 522 29.16 8.49 15.12
N SER A 523 28.93 9.49 14.26
CA SER A 523 28.93 10.90 14.66
C SER A 523 27.71 11.27 15.51
N TRP A 524 26.63 10.49 15.44
CA TRP A 524 25.35 10.80 16.07
C TRP A 524 24.71 9.65 16.85
N TRP A 525 25.05 8.39 16.55
CA TRP A 525 24.67 7.22 17.35
C TRP A 525 25.70 6.97 18.48
N PRO A 526 25.35 7.20 19.76
CA PRO A 526 26.33 7.30 20.84
C PRO A 526 26.39 6.03 21.73
N PHE A 527 25.77 4.92 21.32
CA PHE A 527 25.65 3.70 22.14
C PHE A 527 26.56 2.57 21.63
N ALA A 528 27.09 1.81 22.59
CA ALA A 528 27.70 0.50 22.34
C ALA A 528 26.63 -0.59 22.19
N ASN A 529 27.08 -1.81 21.90
CA ASN A 529 26.22 -2.99 21.73
C ASN A 529 25.17 -2.79 20.64
N TRP A 530 25.56 -2.09 19.56
CA TRP A 530 24.74 -1.89 18.38
C TRP A 530 24.47 -3.24 17.71
N GLY A 531 23.19 -3.53 17.47
CA GLY A 531 22.71 -4.83 17.02
C GLY A 531 21.50 -4.73 16.10
N LEU A 532 20.80 -5.85 15.91
CA LEU A 532 19.62 -5.96 15.04
C LEU A 532 18.46 -5.04 15.49
N ARG A 533 18.34 -4.79 16.79
CA ARG A 533 17.43 -3.78 17.40
C ARG A 533 17.69 -2.35 16.91
N ASP A 534 18.92 -2.07 16.47
CA ASP A 534 19.39 -0.76 16.05
C ASP A 534 19.74 -0.73 14.54
N SER A 535 19.31 -1.72 13.76
CA SER A 535 19.69 -1.83 12.33
C SER A 535 19.04 -0.75 11.44
N ASN A 536 18.05 -0.03 11.94
CA ASN A 536 17.17 0.85 11.16
C ASN A 536 17.56 2.34 11.18
N LEU A 537 18.86 2.66 11.14
CA LEU A 537 19.40 4.03 11.23
C LEU A 537 19.45 4.81 9.89
N SER A 538 19.32 4.13 8.76
CA SER A 538 19.29 4.75 7.44
C SER A 538 17.95 5.45 7.22
N ALA A 539 17.97 6.60 6.55
CA ALA A 539 16.75 7.24 6.06
C ALA A 539 16.15 6.47 4.86
N ASP A 540 17.00 5.72 4.15
CA ASP A 540 16.65 4.82 3.07
C ASP A 540 16.33 3.40 3.59
N PHE A 541 15.07 2.97 3.48
CA PHE A 541 14.67 1.68 4.03
C PHE A 541 15.41 0.47 3.43
N PRO A 542 15.65 0.34 2.10
CA PRO A 542 16.42 -0.78 1.55
C PRO A 542 17.84 -0.88 2.13
N THR A 543 18.50 0.26 2.39
CA THR A 543 19.79 0.27 3.09
C THR A 543 19.66 -0.27 4.52
N SER A 544 18.65 0.19 5.28
CA SER A 544 18.36 -0.35 6.62
C SER A 544 17.97 -1.84 6.63
N ALA A 545 17.26 -2.31 5.60
CA ALA A 545 16.90 -3.72 5.44
C ALA A 545 18.10 -4.60 5.12
N GLN A 546 19.04 -4.15 4.27
CA GLN A 546 20.30 -4.86 4.02
C GLN A 546 21.16 -4.97 5.29
N ILE A 547 21.20 -3.89 6.10
CA ILE A 547 21.85 -3.88 7.40
C ILE A 547 21.17 -4.88 8.36
N ALA A 548 19.83 -4.91 8.40
CA ALA A 548 19.07 -5.87 9.20
C ALA A 548 19.34 -7.33 8.80
N ILE A 549 19.37 -7.67 7.50
CA ILE A 549 19.71 -9.02 7.03
C ILE A 549 21.13 -9.41 7.45
N ALA A 550 22.10 -8.50 7.30
CA ALA A 550 23.49 -8.75 7.67
C ALA A 550 23.64 -9.00 9.18
N GLN A 551 23.00 -8.18 10.01
CA GLN A 551 23.08 -8.30 11.46
C GLN A 551 22.25 -9.49 11.98
N TYR A 552 21.09 -9.80 11.39
CA TYR A 552 20.33 -11.03 11.68
C TYR A 552 21.17 -12.29 11.44
N LYS A 553 21.89 -12.34 10.31
CA LYS A 553 22.82 -13.42 9.99
C LYS A 553 24.05 -13.42 10.91
N HIS A 554 24.49 -12.25 11.38
CA HIS A 554 25.57 -12.17 12.37
C HIS A 554 25.15 -12.72 13.73
N GLU A 555 23.97 -12.37 14.23
CA GLU A 555 23.53 -12.71 15.58
C GLU A 555 22.87 -14.10 15.64
N VAL A 556 21.78 -14.29 14.89
CA VAL A 556 20.89 -15.46 14.93
C VAL A 556 21.42 -16.61 14.04
N LYS A 557 22.46 -16.36 13.23
CA LYS A 557 23.13 -17.32 12.31
C LYS A 557 22.24 -17.90 11.20
N HIS A 558 21.00 -17.42 11.08
CA HIS A 558 20.05 -17.78 10.03
C HIS A 558 20.21 -16.88 8.78
N GLN A 559 19.55 -17.22 7.68
CA GLN A 559 19.50 -16.40 6.47
C GLN A 559 18.04 -16.23 6.03
N VAL A 560 17.72 -15.03 5.54
CA VAL A 560 16.39 -14.62 5.09
C VAL A 560 16.45 -14.06 3.67
N ASP A 561 15.34 -14.16 2.95
CA ASP A 561 15.14 -13.70 1.58
C ASP A 561 14.79 -12.20 1.49
N GLY A 562 14.44 -11.57 2.60
CA GLY A 562 14.01 -10.17 2.66
C GLY A 562 13.59 -9.74 4.07
N VAL A 563 13.09 -8.51 4.20
CA VAL A 563 12.67 -7.90 5.47
C VAL A 563 11.31 -7.23 5.33
N ILE A 564 10.46 -7.40 6.35
CA ILE A 564 9.19 -6.71 6.55
C ILE A 564 9.29 -5.91 7.85
N LEU A 565 9.21 -4.58 7.78
CA LEU A 565 9.04 -3.70 8.94
C LEU A 565 7.63 -3.09 8.92
N PHE A 566 7.00 -2.93 10.08
CA PHE A 566 5.71 -2.22 10.18
C PHE A 566 5.53 -1.45 11.50
N THR A 567 4.79 -0.35 11.46
CA THR A 567 4.36 0.45 12.63
C THR A 567 3.03 -0.08 13.20
N PRO A 568 2.52 0.44 14.33
CA PRO A 568 1.20 0.04 14.84
C PRO A 568 0.07 0.32 13.84
N PHE A 569 0.17 1.41 13.06
CA PHE A 569 -0.88 1.86 12.14
C PHE A 569 -1.27 0.81 11.10
N PHE A 570 -0.32 0.07 10.52
CA PHE A 570 -0.61 -1.05 9.61
C PHE A 570 -1.49 -2.13 10.26
N ILE A 571 -1.28 -2.41 11.55
CA ILE A 571 -2.07 -3.37 12.31
C ILE A 571 -3.44 -2.78 12.69
N GLU A 572 -3.53 -1.47 12.92
CA GLU A 572 -4.80 -0.76 13.14
C GLU A 572 -5.65 -0.74 11.86
N HIS A 573 -5.06 -0.52 10.68
CA HIS A 573 -5.73 -0.64 9.39
C HIS A 573 -6.25 -2.08 9.16
N ILE A 574 -5.42 -3.11 9.43
CA ILE A 574 -5.89 -4.51 9.39
C ILE A 574 -7.06 -4.74 10.37
N LEU A 575 -7.00 -4.22 11.60
CA LEU A 575 -8.08 -4.36 12.59
C LEU A 575 -9.37 -3.60 12.20
N ASN A 576 -9.27 -2.49 11.45
CA ASN A 576 -10.42 -1.85 10.81
C ASN A 576 -11.06 -2.78 9.76
N ALA A 577 -10.25 -3.49 8.98
CA ALA A 577 -10.72 -4.38 7.90
C ALA A 577 -11.32 -5.70 8.40
N ILE A 578 -10.76 -6.34 9.44
CA ILE A 578 -11.18 -7.69 9.92
C ILE A 578 -11.92 -7.72 11.26
N GLY A 579 -12.03 -6.57 11.93
CA GLY A 579 -12.61 -6.43 13.25
C GLY A 579 -11.64 -6.73 14.41
N PRO A 580 -12.09 -6.51 15.66
CA PRO A 580 -11.24 -6.58 16.84
C PRO A 580 -10.87 -8.01 17.27
N ILE A 581 -9.73 -8.14 17.95
CA ILE A 581 -9.20 -9.41 18.44
C ILE A 581 -9.47 -9.54 19.96
N PRO A 582 -10.33 -10.47 20.40
CA PRO A 582 -10.48 -10.77 21.83
C PRO A 582 -9.25 -11.52 22.35
N MET A 583 -8.83 -11.22 23.57
CA MET A 583 -7.70 -11.85 24.26
C MET A 583 -8.18 -12.49 25.58
N PRO A 584 -8.84 -13.69 25.54
CA PRO A 584 -9.61 -14.19 26.68
C PRO A 584 -8.79 -14.44 27.95
N GLY A 585 -7.57 -14.97 27.81
CA GLY A 585 -6.65 -15.18 28.95
C GLY A 585 -6.23 -13.88 29.64
N TYR A 586 -6.38 -12.74 28.97
CA TYR A 586 -6.15 -11.41 29.52
C TYR A 586 -7.45 -10.68 29.90
N ASN A 587 -8.64 -11.24 29.64
CA ASN A 587 -9.93 -10.56 29.75
C ASN A 587 -9.89 -9.15 29.12
N ASP A 588 -9.46 -9.10 27.86
CA ASP A 588 -9.17 -7.87 27.12
C ASP A 588 -9.63 -8.00 25.66
N THR A 589 -9.71 -6.91 24.91
CA THR A 589 -10.06 -6.92 23.48
C THR A 589 -9.36 -5.78 22.76
N ILE A 590 -8.63 -6.14 21.72
CA ILE A 590 -7.77 -5.23 20.97
C ILE A 590 -8.53 -4.72 19.75
N THR A 591 -8.66 -3.41 19.67
CA THR A 591 -9.28 -2.66 18.57
C THR A 591 -8.20 -1.82 17.88
N SER A 592 -8.51 -1.28 16.72
CA SER A 592 -7.66 -0.27 16.08
C SER A 592 -7.52 1.01 16.90
N GLN A 593 -8.51 1.36 17.72
CA GLN A 593 -8.47 2.56 18.57
C GLN A 593 -7.69 2.40 19.88
N ASN A 594 -7.26 1.18 20.25
CA ASN A 594 -6.55 0.93 21.51
C ASN A 594 -5.23 0.16 21.36
N LEU A 595 -4.80 -0.17 20.14
CA LEU A 595 -3.68 -1.07 19.91
C LEU A 595 -2.40 -0.61 20.63
N GLU A 596 -1.93 0.60 20.34
CA GLU A 596 -0.69 1.13 20.92
C GLU A 596 -0.78 1.27 22.46
N ASP A 597 -1.89 1.83 22.97
CA ASP A 597 -2.19 1.92 24.42
C ASP A 597 -2.11 0.56 25.13
N ARG A 598 -2.73 -0.49 24.56
CA ARG A 598 -2.70 -1.83 25.16
C ARG A 598 -1.30 -2.47 25.02
N LEU A 599 -0.59 -2.24 23.91
CA LEU A 599 0.79 -2.70 23.73
C LEU A 599 1.73 -2.07 24.76
N HIS A 600 1.71 -0.74 24.93
CA HIS A 600 2.52 -0.06 25.94
C HIS A 600 2.11 -0.46 27.36
N TYR A 601 0.82 -0.55 27.67
CA TYR A 601 0.34 -1.02 28.97
C TYR A 601 0.93 -2.38 29.34
N TYR A 602 0.83 -3.39 28.46
CA TYR A 602 1.38 -4.71 28.78
C TYR A 602 2.92 -4.69 28.84
N GLN A 603 3.61 -3.99 27.92
CA GLN A 603 5.07 -3.99 27.86
C GLN A 603 5.78 -3.10 28.91
N GLN A 604 5.11 -2.09 29.47
CA GLN A 604 5.74 -1.01 30.22
C GLN A 604 5.09 -0.70 31.57
N ASP A 605 3.78 -0.91 31.74
CA ASP A 605 3.11 -0.69 33.04
C ASP A 605 3.30 -1.88 33.98
N ASN A 606 3.65 -1.62 35.25
CA ASN A 606 3.91 -2.69 36.23
C ASN A 606 2.70 -3.61 36.45
N SER A 607 1.46 -3.12 36.36
CA SER A 607 0.26 -3.96 36.47
C SER A 607 0.01 -4.78 35.21
N GLY A 608 0.32 -4.23 34.03
CA GLY A 608 0.28 -4.95 32.76
C GLY A 608 1.31 -6.08 32.72
N ILE A 609 2.55 -5.81 33.12
CA ILE A 609 3.64 -6.79 33.21
C ILE A 609 3.29 -7.88 34.21
N ARG A 610 2.84 -7.53 35.42
CA ARG A 610 2.39 -8.51 36.44
C ARG A 610 1.25 -9.40 35.94
N LYS A 611 0.37 -8.87 35.11
CA LYS A 611 -0.70 -9.64 34.47
C LYS A 611 -0.16 -10.60 33.40
N GLN A 612 0.91 -10.25 32.68
CA GLN A 612 1.63 -11.18 31.81
C GLN A 612 2.30 -12.32 32.60
N GLU A 613 3.02 -12.02 33.69
CA GLU A 613 3.66 -13.02 34.56
C GLU A 613 2.66 -14.12 34.98
N ILE A 614 1.50 -13.70 35.48
CA ILE A 614 0.43 -14.60 35.97
C ILE A 614 -0.20 -15.42 34.82
N VAL A 615 -0.49 -14.80 33.67
CA VAL A 615 -1.18 -15.47 32.56
C VAL A 615 -0.23 -16.41 31.80
N GLN A 616 1.03 -16.03 31.64
CA GLN A 616 2.04 -16.79 30.89
C GLN A 616 2.82 -17.78 31.76
N HIS A 617 2.69 -17.69 33.10
CA HIS A 617 3.41 -18.53 34.08
C HIS A 617 4.94 -18.35 33.99
N VAL A 618 5.39 -17.10 33.99
CA VAL A 618 6.80 -16.67 33.86
C VAL A 618 7.12 -15.66 34.96
N ASP A 619 8.03 -16.01 35.88
CA ASP A 619 8.34 -15.20 37.08
C ASP A 619 9.23 -13.96 36.86
N PRO A 620 10.28 -13.93 36.00
CA PRO A 620 11.08 -12.72 35.82
C PRO A 620 10.36 -11.68 34.91
N PRO A 621 10.10 -10.44 35.39
CA PRO A 621 9.35 -9.44 34.64
C PRO A 621 9.93 -9.13 33.25
N SER A 622 11.26 -9.17 33.12
CA SER A 622 11.98 -8.95 31.86
C SER A 622 11.58 -9.93 30.77
N GLN A 623 11.36 -11.21 31.09
CA GLN A 623 10.92 -12.22 30.12
C GLN A 623 9.42 -12.13 29.84
N ALA A 624 8.63 -11.70 30.82
CA ALA A 624 7.18 -11.54 30.66
C ALA A 624 6.81 -10.39 29.71
N ARG A 625 7.52 -9.26 29.75
CA ARG A 625 7.17 -7.98 29.09
C ARG A 625 6.72 -8.07 27.62
N LYS A 626 7.29 -8.97 26.81
CA LYS A 626 7.02 -9.05 25.35
C LYS A 626 6.07 -10.17 24.92
N LEU A 627 5.55 -10.97 25.86
CA LEU A 627 4.78 -12.18 25.55
C LEU A 627 3.37 -11.87 25.02
N PHE A 628 2.70 -10.85 25.54
CA PHE A 628 1.39 -10.38 25.09
C PHE A 628 1.43 -9.98 23.60
N THR A 629 2.45 -9.23 23.20
CA THR A 629 2.63 -8.80 21.80
C THR A 629 2.98 -9.98 20.88
N SER A 630 3.74 -10.96 21.38
CA SER A 630 3.97 -12.22 20.65
C SER A 630 2.67 -13.02 20.44
N LEU A 631 1.86 -13.16 21.50
CA LEU A 631 0.56 -13.83 21.43
C LEU A 631 -0.41 -13.08 20.51
N LEU A 632 -0.50 -11.75 20.60
CA LEU A 632 -1.35 -10.94 19.73
C LEU A 632 -0.95 -11.09 18.26
N ALA A 633 0.35 -11.02 17.95
CA ALA A 633 0.85 -11.23 16.59
C ALA A 633 0.57 -12.65 16.07
N HIS A 634 0.67 -13.66 16.95
CA HIS A 634 0.29 -15.04 16.63
C HIS A 634 -1.21 -15.18 16.36
N THR A 635 -2.08 -14.65 17.23
CA THR A 635 -3.54 -14.66 17.09
C THR A 635 -4.00 -13.88 15.86
N LEU A 636 -3.41 -12.72 15.57
CA LEU A 636 -3.65 -11.94 14.36
C LEU A 636 -3.25 -12.70 13.11
N MET A 637 -2.02 -13.23 13.06
CA MET A 637 -1.60 -14.00 11.89
C MET A 637 -2.47 -15.23 11.69
N ASP A 638 -2.92 -15.90 12.76
CA ASP A 638 -3.83 -17.04 12.63
C ASP A 638 -5.24 -16.64 12.17
N ARG A 639 -5.74 -15.47 12.58
CA ARG A 639 -6.97 -14.87 12.05
C ARG A 639 -6.84 -14.56 10.56
N VAL A 640 -5.69 -14.04 10.11
CA VAL A 640 -5.37 -13.76 8.70
C VAL A 640 -5.22 -15.07 7.90
N ARG A 641 -4.53 -16.08 8.43
CA ARG A 641 -4.31 -17.37 7.74
C ARG A 641 -5.61 -18.10 7.42
N HIS A 642 -6.64 -17.91 8.24
CA HIS A 642 -7.97 -18.49 8.07
C HIS A 642 -9.03 -17.54 7.48
N ALA A 643 -8.66 -16.29 7.15
CA ALA A 643 -9.58 -15.29 6.60
C ALA A 643 -10.15 -15.73 5.23
N PRO A 644 -11.42 -15.38 4.93
CA PRO A 644 -12.00 -15.58 3.60
C PRO A 644 -11.35 -14.63 2.58
N PRO A 645 -11.43 -14.93 1.27
CA PRO A 645 -10.68 -14.19 0.25
C PRO A 645 -11.04 -12.70 0.08
N ASP A 646 -12.22 -12.29 0.54
CA ASP A 646 -12.71 -10.91 0.56
C ASP A 646 -12.08 -10.09 1.69
N GLU A 647 -11.95 -10.65 2.90
CA GLU A 647 -11.12 -10.04 3.95
C GLU A 647 -9.64 -10.02 3.57
N LEU A 648 -9.13 -11.07 2.92
CA LEU A 648 -7.75 -11.07 2.40
C LEU A 648 -7.52 -10.02 1.32
N LEU A 649 -8.56 -9.65 0.56
CA LEU A 649 -8.49 -8.54 -0.40
C LEU A 649 -8.48 -7.19 0.33
N ALA A 650 -9.25 -7.03 1.40
CA ALA A 650 -9.19 -5.82 2.24
C ALA A 650 -7.82 -5.66 2.91
N ILE A 651 -7.29 -6.70 3.56
CA ILE A 651 -5.92 -6.71 4.12
C ILE A 651 -4.87 -6.35 3.05
N ALA A 652 -5.02 -6.84 1.81
CA ALA A 652 -4.12 -6.50 0.72
C ALA A 652 -4.28 -5.06 0.21
N GLN A 653 -5.45 -4.43 0.39
CA GLN A 653 -5.67 -3.01 0.10
C GLN A 653 -5.01 -2.13 1.17
N GLU A 654 -5.19 -2.44 2.45
CA GLU A 654 -4.48 -1.74 3.55
C GLU A 654 -2.96 -1.88 3.40
N ALA A 655 -2.45 -3.10 3.12
CA ALA A 655 -1.02 -3.31 2.88
C ALA A 655 -0.46 -2.51 1.68
N LEU A 656 -1.25 -2.31 0.62
CA LEU A 656 -0.85 -1.48 -0.53
C LEU A 656 -0.91 0.03 -0.21
N HIS A 657 -1.82 0.46 0.67
CA HIS A 657 -1.82 1.81 1.21
C HIS A 657 -0.61 2.06 2.11
N ASP A 658 -0.30 1.13 3.01
CA ASP A 658 0.75 1.31 4.00
C ASP A 658 2.17 1.21 3.42
N LEU A 659 2.34 0.61 2.23
CA LEU A 659 3.56 0.73 1.43
C LEU A 659 3.78 2.16 0.88
N LYS A 660 2.72 2.98 0.74
CA LYS A 660 2.81 4.40 0.36
C LYS A 660 3.03 5.32 1.54
N THR A 661 2.31 5.10 2.64
CA THR A 661 2.54 5.83 3.90
C THR A 661 3.93 5.51 4.46
N LYS A 662 4.44 4.29 4.20
CA LYS A 662 5.62 3.65 4.81
C LYS A 662 5.35 3.15 6.24
N ASP A 663 4.08 2.93 6.60
CA ASP A 663 3.72 2.19 7.83
C ASP A 663 3.83 0.67 7.67
N LEU A 664 3.92 0.19 6.42
CA LEU A 664 4.47 -1.11 6.02
C LEU A 664 5.67 -0.86 5.09
N GLN A 665 6.77 -1.56 5.32
CA GLN A 665 8.01 -1.44 4.54
C GLN A 665 8.52 -2.83 4.19
N PHE A 666 8.73 -3.09 2.89
CA PHE A 666 9.07 -4.42 2.39
C PHE A 666 10.26 -4.38 1.44
N TYR A 667 11.29 -5.17 1.74
CA TYR A 667 12.53 -5.27 0.98
C TYR A 667 12.82 -6.74 0.64
N VAL A 668 13.32 -7.01 -0.56
CA VAL A 668 13.63 -8.36 -1.02
C VAL A 668 15.02 -8.49 -1.66
N SER A 669 15.68 -9.61 -1.38
CA SER A 669 16.97 -9.96 -1.98
C SER A 669 16.89 -10.29 -3.48
N ASN A 670 15.68 -10.42 -4.05
CA ASN A 670 15.48 -10.60 -5.48
C ASN A 670 15.49 -9.25 -6.21
N PRO A 671 16.53 -8.92 -7.00
CA PRO A 671 16.68 -7.59 -7.59
C PRO A 671 15.63 -7.27 -8.67
N GLN A 672 14.95 -8.28 -9.23
CA GLN A 672 13.85 -8.04 -10.17
C GLN A 672 12.58 -7.60 -9.43
N LEU A 673 12.31 -8.16 -8.26
CA LEU A 673 11.16 -7.78 -7.44
C LEU A 673 11.41 -6.46 -6.68
N GLU A 674 12.62 -6.28 -6.14
CA GLU A 674 13.05 -5.01 -5.54
C GLU A 674 13.00 -3.86 -6.57
N GLY A 675 13.47 -4.12 -7.80
CA GLY A 675 13.36 -3.19 -8.92
C GLY A 675 11.91 -2.81 -9.28
N LEU A 676 10.94 -3.70 -9.07
CA LEU A 676 9.52 -3.41 -9.25
C LEU A 676 8.96 -2.58 -8.10
N LEU A 677 9.30 -2.91 -6.84
CA LEU A 677 8.92 -2.10 -5.67
C LEU A 677 9.47 -0.68 -5.79
N MET A 678 10.71 -0.50 -6.25
CA MET A 678 11.27 0.82 -6.55
C MET A 678 10.55 1.51 -7.72
N GLN A 679 10.20 0.77 -8.79
CA GLN A 679 9.51 1.34 -9.97
C GLN A 679 8.10 1.87 -9.64
N TYR A 680 7.34 1.19 -8.78
CA TYR A 680 6.01 1.62 -8.37
C TYR A 680 6.04 2.59 -7.18
N GLY A 681 7.18 2.73 -6.49
CA GLY A 681 7.34 3.59 -5.31
C GLY A 681 6.80 2.96 -4.03
N ASP A 682 6.99 1.65 -3.86
CA ASP A 682 6.57 0.83 -2.71
C ASP A 682 7.77 0.42 -1.82
N ALA A 683 9.00 0.59 -2.30
CA ALA A 683 10.23 0.16 -1.61
C ALA A 683 10.67 1.07 -0.43
N ALA A 684 9.86 2.05 -0.03
CA ALA A 684 10.19 3.06 1.01
C ALA A 684 11.59 3.73 0.83
N VAL A 685 12.04 3.88 -0.42
CA VAL A 685 13.34 4.48 -0.77
C VAL A 685 13.40 5.96 -0.42
N MET A 686 14.60 6.42 -0.07
CA MET A 686 14.90 7.85 -0.10
C MET A 686 15.09 8.30 -1.55
N ASP A 687 14.42 9.38 -1.93
CA ASP A 687 14.59 10.00 -3.24
C ASP A 687 16.03 10.50 -3.45
N ARG A 688 16.57 10.20 -4.63
CA ARG A 688 17.91 10.63 -5.09
C ARG A 688 17.86 11.25 -6.49
N SER A 689 16.67 11.69 -6.91
CA SER A 689 16.44 12.45 -8.14
C SER A 689 17.23 13.76 -8.14
N THR A 690 17.77 14.13 -9.29
CA THR A 690 18.36 15.44 -9.58
C THR A 690 17.53 16.23 -10.59
N THR A 691 16.28 15.80 -10.83
CA THR A 691 15.37 16.39 -11.84
C THR A 691 14.32 17.34 -11.26
N HIS A 692 14.24 17.41 -9.93
CA HIS A 692 13.39 18.32 -9.15
C HIS A 692 14.09 18.62 -7.81
N ASP A 693 13.51 19.53 -7.04
CA ASP A 693 13.88 19.76 -5.65
C ASP A 693 13.31 18.66 -4.73
N GLY A 694 13.81 18.54 -3.50
CA GLY A 694 13.28 17.58 -2.55
C GLY A 694 13.71 17.79 -1.11
N VAL A 695 12.78 17.63 -0.17
CA VAL A 695 13.04 17.70 1.28
C VAL A 695 12.60 16.39 1.92
N TYR A 696 13.45 15.81 2.78
CA TYR A 696 13.08 14.71 3.66
C TYR A 696 13.64 15.01 5.05
N VAL A 697 12.75 15.25 6.01
CA VAL A 697 13.10 15.45 7.42
C VAL A 697 12.96 14.12 8.14
N VAL A 698 14.04 13.66 8.76
CA VAL A 698 14.13 12.37 9.43
C VAL A 698 14.58 12.58 10.87
N GLN A 699 13.68 12.25 11.79
CA GLN A 699 13.87 12.30 13.24
C GLN A 699 14.33 10.94 13.79
N ALA A 700 15.01 10.96 14.93
CA ALA A 700 15.51 9.78 15.63
C ALA A 700 15.63 10.04 17.14
N ASN A 701 14.57 9.73 17.90
CA ASN A 701 14.54 9.84 19.36
C ASN A 701 15.28 8.66 19.99
N ILE A 702 16.59 8.83 20.10
CA ILE A 702 17.51 7.79 20.56
C ILE A 702 17.79 7.88 22.08
N ASN A 703 16.93 8.54 22.86
CA ASN A 703 17.12 8.67 24.32
C ASN A 703 16.43 7.57 25.16
N ALA A 704 16.02 6.46 24.54
CA ALA A 704 15.26 5.37 25.19
C ALA A 704 14.03 5.88 25.99
N THR A 705 13.27 6.79 25.37
CA THR A 705 12.03 7.35 25.94
C THR A 705 10.88 7.23 24.94
N LYS A 706 9.67 6.93 25.45
CA LYS A 706 8.45 6.72 24.67
C LYS A 706 7.61 7.98 24.49
N ALA A 707 8.28 9.14 24.46
CA ALA A 707 7.68 10.45 24.33
C ALA A 707 7.34 10.85 22.88
N SER A 708 7.88 10.19 21.84
CA SER A 708 7.71 10.63 20.44
C SER A 708 6.25 10.66 19.98
N GLN A 709 5.41 9.78 20.55
CA GLN A 709 3.96 9.77 20.31
C GLN A 709 3.23 11.03 20.80
N TYR A 710 3.85 11.79 21.72
CA TYR A 710 3.37 13.06 22.28
C TYR A 710 4.07 14.28 21.69
N VAL A 711 4.94 14.10 20.67
CA VAL A 711 5.65 15.20 19.99
C VAL A 711 5.09 15.38 18.59
N ARG A 712 4.38 16.49 18.37
CA ARG A 712 3.91 16.88 17.03
C ARG A 712 5.07 17.50 16.24
N THR A 713 5.16 17.11 14.98
CA THR A 713 6.14 17.63 14.01
C THR A 713 5.45 18.61 13.09
N VAL A 714 5.82 19.90 13.13
CA VAL A 714 5.26 20.93 12.24
C VAL A 714 6.38 21.51 11.39
N MET A 715 6.20 21.53 10.08
CA MET A 715 7.14 22.08 9.09
C MET A 715 6.48 23.26 8.38
N HIS A 716 6.97 24.48 8.64
CA HIS A 716 6.62 25.66 7.87
C HIS A 716 7.79 26.00 6.95
N ASP A 717 7.65 25.93 5.63
CA ASP A 717 8.72 26.25 4.67
C ASP A 717 8.29 27.27 3.62
N THR A 718 9.00 28.40 3.59
CA THR A 718 8.82 29.45 2.58
C THR A 718 9.91 29.36 1.51
N VAL A 719 9.54 28.89 0.32
CA VAL A 719 10.46 28.64 -0.80
C VAL A 719 10.41 29.81 -1.80
N THR A 720 11.46 30.63 -1.85
CA THR A 720 11.54 31.78 -2.76
C THR A 720 12.28 31.43 -4.05
N LEU A 721 11.65 31.61 -5.22
CA LEU A 721 12.29 31.33 -6.52
C LEU A 721 12.99 32.54 -7.16
N ASP A 722 14.19 32.29 -7.65
CA ASP A 722 14.99 33.23 -8.44
C ASP A 722 14.64 33.19 -9.96
N PRO A 723 15.06 34.19 -10.76
CA PRO A 723 14.70 34.24 -12.19
C PRO A 723 15.41 33.21 -13.10
N ALA A 724 16.36 32.42 -12.58
CA ALA A 724 16.96 31.29 -13.27
C ALA A 724 16.26 29.96 -12.91
N GLY A 725 15.39 29.96 -11.89
CA GLY A 725 14.67 28.78 -11.39
C GLY A 725 15.31 28.11 -10.18
N GLY A 726 16.31 28.75 -9.55
CA GLY A 726 16.85 28.28 -8.27
C GLY A 726 15.94 28.66 -7.11
N ALA A 727 15.99 27.89 -6.03
CA ALA A 727 15.12 28.03 -4.87
C ALA A 727 15.91 28.34 -3.60
N THR A 728 15.46 29.33 -2.83
CA THR A 728 15.92 29.56 -1.46
C THR A 728 14.82 29.16 -0.50
N HIS A 729 15.07 28.15 0.34
CA HIS A 729 14.14 27.71 1.38
C HIS A 729 14.33 28.52 2.67
N LEU A 730 13.30 28.53 3.49
CA LEU A 730 13.33 29.04 4.85
C LEU A 730 12.37 28.18 5.68
N MET A 731 12.90 27.08 6.21
CA MET A 731 12.14 26.11 6.99
C MET A 731 12.21 26.46 8.48
N GLN A 732 11.05 26.48 9.15
CA GLN A 732 10.90 26.35 10.58
C GLN A 732 10.34 24.95 10.89
N LEU A 733 11.17 24.09 11.46
CA LEU A 733 10.76 22.81 12.03
C LEU A 733 10.44 23.02 13.51
N ARG A 734 9.18 22.79 13.91
CA ARG A 734 8.77 22.79 15.32
C ARG A 734 8.51 21.37 15.81
N LEU A 735 9.15 21.02 16.91
CA LEU A 735 8.89 19.80 17.67
C LEU A 735 8.13 20.19 18.94
N ALA A 736 6.81 19.97 18.93
CA ALA A 736 5.89 20.42 19.97
C ALA A 736 5.49 19.25 20.88
N SER A 737 6.06 19.20 22.09
CA SER A 737 5.72 18.22 23.12
C SER A 737 4.42 18.62 23.82
N THR A 738 3.45 17.71 23.86
CA THR A 738 2.24 17.82 24.69
C THR A 738 2.01 16.48 25.39
N GLU A 739 2.63 16.28 26.57
CA GLU A 739 2.53 15.02 27.31
C GLU A 739 1.14 14.87 27.95
N THR A 740 0.25 14.16 27.26
CA THR A 740 -1.12 13.88 27.70
C THR A 740 -1.28 12.55 28.44
N GLY A 741 -0.22 11.72 28.47
CA GLY A 741 -0.22 10.37 29.04
C GLY A 741 1.13 9.96 29.64
N PRO A 742 1.29 8.69 30.04
CA PRO A 742 2.50 8.20 30.70
C PRO A 742 3.68 8.02 29.73
N THR A 743 4.63 8.95 29.74
CA THR A 743 5.93 8.77 29.09
C THR A 743 6.78 7.73 29.83
N TYR A 744 7.05 6.60 29.18
CA TYR A 744 7.94 5.54 29.69
C TYR A 744 9.40 5.77 29.27
N GLY A 745 10.35 5.59 30.19
CA GLY A 745 11.79 5.71 29.92
C GLY A 745 12.39 6.94 30.61
N TYR A 746 13.32 7.61 29.94
CA TYR A 746 13.95 8.85 30.44
C TYR A 746 13.09 10.10 30.18
N ASP A 747 13.31 11.16 30.97
CA ASP A 747 12.51 12.38 30.91
C ASP A 747 12.76 13.23 29.65
N THR A 748 14.01 13.35 29.21
CA THR A 748 14.35 14.24 28.09
C THR A 748 13.88 13.65 26.75
N TYR A 749 13.08 14.37 25.96
CA TYR A 749 12.97 14.06 24.53
C TYR A 749 14.20 14.64 23.82
N ARG A 750 15.04 13.77 23.27
CA ARG A 750 16.30 14.10 22.63
C ARG A 750 16.38 13.39 21.29
N ASP A 751 16.17 14.16 20.23
CA ASP A 751 16.08 13.69 18.85
C ASP A 751 17.33 14.06 18.06
N TYR A 752 17.73 13.22 17.10
CA TYR A 752 18.74 13.57 16.11
C TYR A 752 18.09 13.81 14.74
N VAL A 753 17.79 15.08 14.47
CA VAL A 753 17.15 15.53 13.24
C VAL A 753 18.17 15.56 12.10
N ARG A 754 17.80 14.99 10.95
CA ARG A 754 18.53 15.08 9.68
C ARG A 754 17.60 15.57 8.59
N ILE A 755 17.99 16.63 7.88
CA ILE A 755 17.22 17.24 6.79
C ILE A 755 17.97 17.00 5.49
N TYR A 756 17.47 16.07 4.67
CA TYR A 756 18.09 15.66 3.42
C TYR A 756 17.55 16.48 2.24
N VAL A 757 18.45 17.12 1.49
CA VAL A 757 18.18 18.02 0.36
C VAL A 757 18.99 17.60 -0.88
N PRO A 758 18.75 18.14 -2.08
CA PRO A 758 19.50 17.75 -3.28
C PRO A 758 21.01 17.96 -3.10
N PRO A 759 21.87 17.10 -3.68
CA PRO A 759 23.31 17.06 -3.38
C PRO A 759 24.11 18.31 -3.80
N THR A 760 23.51 19.20 -4.58
CA THR A 760 24.08 20.48 -5.02
C THR A 760 23.67 21.67 -4.14
N SER A 761 22.85 21.44 -3.12
CA SER A 761 22.32 22.45 -2.20
C SER A 761 23.41 23.07 -1.32
N LYS A 762 23.18 24.30 -0.86
CA LYS A 762 24.11 25.04 0.00
C LYS A 762 23.39 25.63 1.19
N LEU A 763 23.79 25.25 2.40
CA LEU A 763 23.36 25.92 3.62
C LEU A 763 23.75 27.41 3.53
N LEU A 764 22.79 28.30 3.77
CA LEU A 764 23.01 29.74 3.86
C LEU A 764 23.11 30.16 5.33
N TRP A 765 22.22 29.64 6.16
CA TRP A 765 22.14 29.89 7.59
C TRP A 765 21.30 28.80 8.29
N GLY A 766 21.46 28.63 9.60
CA GLY A 766 20.55 27.82 10.41
C GLY A 766 20.83 27.98 11.91
N ASP A 767 19.87 27.59 12.74
CA ASP A 767 19.91 27.71 14.19
C ASP A 767 18.88 26.80 14.89
N GLY A 768 18.99 26.64 16.20
CA GLY A 768 18.10 25.80 17.03
C GLY A 768 18.58 24.37 17.23
N PHE A 769 19.78 24.00 16.76
CA PHE A 769 20.42 22.72 17.10
C PHE A 769 21.23 22.86 18.39
N ASP A 770 21.21 21.83 19.21
CA ASP A 770 21.99 21.74 20.45
C ASP A 770 23.50 21.69 20.16
N THR A 771 24.28 22.47 20.94
CA THR A 771 25.73 22.66 20.78
C THR A 771 26.59 21.92 21.80
N GLY A 772 26.00 21.16 22.73
CA GLY A 772 26.72 20.46 23.80
C GLY A 772 27.44 21.39 24.81
N THR A 773 27.05 22.67 24.88
CA THR A 773 27.70 23.69 25.72
C THR A 773 26.70 24.22 26.76
N PRO A 774 26.87 23.93 28.07
CA PRO A 774 25.90 24.29 29.11
C PRO A 774 25.56 25.78 29.20
N LEU A 775 24.25 26.08 29.15
CA LEU A 775 23.69 27.41 29.37
C LEU A 775 23.20 27.57 30.81
N CYS A 776 22.38 26.62 31.30
CA CYS A 776 21.77 26.68 32.63
C CYS A 776 21.21 25.32 33.09
N GLY A 777 20.79 25.22 34.35
CA GLY A 777 20.21 23.99 34.89
C GLY A 777 21.27 22.94 35.30
N ALA A 778 20.84 21.85 35.93
CA ALA A 778 21.71 20.76 36.42
C ALA A 778 23.00 21.20 37.16
N GLY A 779 22.97 22.34 37.86
CA GLY A 779 24.11 22.91 38.59
C GLY A 779 24.76 24.13 37.94
N TRP A 780 24.51 24.39 36.64
CA TRP A 780 25.03 25.55 35.88
C TRP A 780 24.24 26.85 36.14
N GLY A 781 23.82 27.07 37.39
CA GLY A 781 22.90 28.15 37.76
C GLY A 781 21.44 27.89 37.38
N THR A 782 20.56 28.79 37.80
CA THR A 782 19.12 28.72 37.50
C THR A 782 18.84 29.25 36.09
N CYS A 783 18.10 28.49 35.28
CA CYS A 783 17.57 29.01 34.02
C CYS A 783 16.64 30.21 34.24
N PRO A 784 16.54 31.15 33.27
CA PRO A 784 15.51 32.18 33.26
C PRO A 784 14.08 31.60 33.40
N LEU A 785 13.15 32.41 33.92
CA LEU A 785 11.75 32.00 34.11
C LEU A 785 10.92 32.06 32.82
N THR A 786 11.38 32.83 31.84
CA THR A 786 10.87 32.99 30.47
C THR A 786 12.06 33.20 29.53
N ASP A 787 11.85 33.08 28.22
CA ASP A 787 12.72 33.65 27.18
C ASP A 787 14.20 33.19 27.25
N VAL A 788 14.42 31.89 27.52
CA VAL A 788 15.76 31.31 27.72
C VAL A 788 16.63 31.35 26.45
N TYR A 789 16.00 31.27 25.28
CA TYR A 789 16.63 31.53 23.97
C TYR A 789 16.06 32.84 23.38
N PRO A 790 16.88 33.64 22.67
CA PRO A 790 16.61 35.07 22.46
C PRO A 790 15.60 35.42 21.35
N ARG A 791 15.03 34.44 20.65
CA ARG A 791 14.03 34.63 19.58
C ARG A 791 12.92 33.57 19.66
N ASP A 792 12.54 33.21 20.88
CA ASP A 792 11.45 32.26 21.17
C ASP A 792 11.69 30.85 20.57
N GLU A 793 12.95 30.45 20.39
CA GLU A 793 13.28 29.12 19.84
C GLU A 793 12.82 27.97 20.75
N LEU A 794 12.78 28.19 22.07
CA LEU A 794 12.25 27.25 23.06
C LEU A 794 11.12 27.89 23.86
N LEU A 795 9.90 27.45 23.59
CA LEU A 795 8.69 27.89 24.29
C LEU A 795 8.26 26.82 25.31
N CYS A 796 8.29 27.17 26.59
CA CYS A 796 7.88 26.31 27.72
C CYS A 796 6.91 27.04 28.65
N PRO A 797 6.11 26.31 29.45
CA PRO A 797 5.51 26.87 30.66
C PRO A 797 6.59 27.49 31.58
N PRO A 798 6.33 28.62 32.27
CA PRO A 798 7.36 29.33 33.03
C PRO A 798 8.13 28.46 34.01
N GLY A 799 9.46 28.44 33.87
CA GLY A 799 10.37 27.64 34.69
C GLY A 799 10.50 26.15 34.31
N GLN A 800 9.81 25.64 33.29
CA GLN A 800 9.85 24.21 32.89
C GLN A 800 10.91 23.86 31.82
N PHE A 801 11.93 24.70 31.65
CA PHE A 801 12.99 24.54 30.64
C PHE A 801 14.00 23.40 30.89
N GLN A 802 13.94 22.76 32.06
CA GLN A 802 14.93 21.76 32.48
C GLN A 802 14.72 20.46 31.68
N PRO A 803 15.68 19.99 30.85
CA PRO A 803 15.44 18.88 29.91
C PRO A 803 15.02 17.56 30.57
N GLY A 804 15.65 17.23 31.71
CA GLY A 804 15.42 15.98 32.44
C GLY A 804 16.66 15.10 32.54
N ALA A 805 16.47 13.83 32.89
CA ALA A 805 17.50 12.81 32.80
C ALA A 805 17.58 12.20 31.39
N ALA A 806 18.76 11.71 31.00
CA ALA A 806 19.01 11.12 29.68
C ALA A 806 19.74 9.77 29.75
N SER A 807 19.61 8.97 28.68
CA SER A 807 20.26 7.66 28.54
C SER A 807 21.79 7.75 28.66
N PRO A 808 22.46 6.79 29.34
CA PRO A 808 23.91 6.67 29.33
C PRO A 808 24.48 6.47 27.93
N MET A 809 25.49 7.27 27.59
CA MET A 809 26.14 7.29 26.27
C MET A 809 27.64 7.02 26.41
N LEU A 810 28.28 6.48 25.36
CA LEU A 810 29.72 6.15 25.34
C LEU A 810 30.65 7.32 25.72
N THR A 811 30.19 8.56 25.53
CA THR A 811 30.92 9.80 25.80
C THR A 811 30.41 10.57 27.02
N ASN A 812 29.46 10.02 27.78
CA ASN A 812 28.78 10.70 28.89
C ASN A 812 28.88 9.89 30.20
N GLU A 813 29.88 10.19 31.02
CA GLU A 813 30.07 9.59 32.34
C GLU A 813 28.90 9.89 33.31
N ASN A 814 28.09 10.92 33.05
CA ASN A 814 26.94 11.33 33.85
C ASN A 814 25.61 10.70 33.38
N GLY A 815 25.66 9.59 32.64
CA GLY A 815 24.49 8.88 32.13
C GLY A 815 23.43 8.59 33.21
N GLY A 816 22.18 8.96 32.95
CA GLY A 816 21.06 8.81 33.90
C GLY A 816 20.92 9.94 34.93
N LEU A 817 21.83 10.91 34.98
CA LEU A 817 21.67 12.14 35.76
C LEU A 817 20.89 13.20 34.97
N TRP A 818 20.44 14.25 35.68
CA TRP A 818 19.80 15.41 35.06
C TRP A 818 20.82 16.21 34.24
N HIS A 819 20.49 16.49 32.98
CA HIS A 819 21.34 17.27 32.07
C HIS A 819 21.03 18.78 32.13
N PRO A 820 22.02 19.66 31.94
CA PRO A 820 21.75 21.08 31.73
C PRO A 820 20.93 21.29 30.46
N LEU A 821 20.34 22.48 30.34
CA LEU A 821 19.98 23.02 29.04
C LEU A 821 21.25 23.64 28.44
N ASP A 822 21.62 23.21 27.24
CA ASP A 822 22.80 23.69 26.51
C ASP A 822 22.44 24.88 25.60
N THR A 823 23.43 25.59 25.06
CA THR A 823 23.20 26.63 24.06
C THR A 823 22.80 26.04 22.71
N ILE A 824 22.05 26.80 21.91
CA ILE A 824 21.69 26.44 20.53
C ILE A 824 22.57 27.14 19.48
N GLY A 825 22.59 26.58 18.28
CA GLY A 825 23.36 27.07 17.14
C GLY A 825 23.02 26.37 15.82
N PRO A 826 23.86 26.55 14.78
CA PRO A 826 23.67 25.96 13.45
C PRO A 826 23.82 24.43 13.44
N PRO A 827 23.41 23.74 12.35
CA PRO A 827 23.57 22.29 12.19
C PRO A 827 24.97 21.80 12.57
N THR A 828 25.04 20.91 13.57
CA THR A 828 26.30 20.39 14.09
C THR A 828 26.91 19.28 13.22
N ASN A 829 26.15 18.77 12.24
CA ASN A 829 26.64 17.91 11.18
C ASN A 829 26.10 18.36 9.81
N THR A 830 26.99 18.38 8.81
CA THR A 830 26.67 18.62 7.38
C THR A 830 27.25 17.55 6.44
N THR A 831 27.82 16.48 7.00
CA THR A 831 28.29 15.32 6.24
C THR A 831 27.16 14.29 6.15
N SER A 832 26.58 14.15 4.95
CA SER A 832 25.50 13.17 4.73
C SER A 832 25.96 11.75 5.02
N ASP A 833 25.18 11.05 5.84
CA ASP A 833 25.27 9.61 6.06
C ASP A 833 24.53 8.79 4.99
N GLU A 834 23.78 9.48 4.12
CA GLU A 834 23.10 8.92 2.95
C GLU A 834 23.79 9.32 1.63
N PRO A 835 24.10 8.38 0.72
CA PRO A 835 24.71 8.69 -0.56
C PRO A 835 23.74 9.40 -1.51
N GLY A 836 24.25 10.38 -2.26
CA GLY A 836 23.49 11.11 -3.29
C GLY A 836 22.63 12.28 -2.78
N ARG A 837 22.70 12.61 -1.49
CA ARG A 837 22.05 13.80 -0.89
C ARG A 837 23.07 14.70 -0.20
N ALA A 838 22.69 15.96 -0.01
CA ALA A 838 23.28 16.81 1.02
C ALA A 838 22.38 16.75 2.26
N MET A 839 22.94 16.96 3.45
CA MET A 839 22.21 16.82 4.71
C MET A 839 22.62 17.93 5.68
N PHE A 840 21.64 18.46 6.42
CA PHE A 840 21.87 19.33 7.56
C PHE A 840 21.23 18.67 8.78
N GLY A 841 22.00 18.45 9.84
CA GLY A 841 21.50 17.72 11.01
C GLY A 841 22.24 18.04 12.29
N GLY A 842 21.69 17.53 13.38
CA GLY A 842 22.15 17.80 14.73
C GLY A 842 21.14 17.34 15.78
N TRP A 843 21.52 17.51 17.04
CA TRP A 843 20.64 17.21 18.16
C TRP A 843 19.57 18.30 18.35
N VAL A 844 18.37 17.89 18.72
CA VAL A 844 17.28 18.78 19.15
C VAL A 844 16.76 18.26 20.48
N ILE A 845 16.80 19.11 21.51
CA ILE A 845 16.37 18.79 22.87
C ILE A 845 15.04 19.48 23.13
N VAL A 846 14.02 18.71 23.51
CA VAL A 846 12.70 19.23 23.86
C VAL A 846 12.39 18.81 25.31
N PRO A 847 12.41 19.75 26.27
CA PRO A 847 11.89 19.51 27.61
C PRO A 847 10.38 19.24 27.56
N LYS A 848 9.86 18.59 28.60
CA LYS A 848 8.46 18.16 28.68
C LYS A 848 7.49 19.33 28.58
N ASN A 849 6.46 19.20 27.75
CA ASN A 849 5.45 20.23 27.48
C ASN A 849 5.99 21.53 26.84
N CYS A 850 7.17 21.48 26.24
CA CYS A 850 7.74 22.59 25.49
C CYS A 850 7.62 22.39 23.96
N THR A 851 7.73 23.49 23.21
CA THR A 851 7.96 23.47 21.76
C THR A 851 9.35 24.00 21.46
N MET A 852 10.14 23.21 20.74
CA MET A 852 11.45 23.63 20.22
C MET A 852 11.34 23.94 18.72
N THR A 853 11.90 25.07 18.29
CA THR A 853 11.91 25.53 16.90
C THR A 853 13.33 25.55 16.35
N VAL A 854 13.59 24.74 15.33
CA VAL A 854 14.80 24.77 14.51
C VAL A 854 14.50 25.56 13.25
N THR A 855 15.36 26.52 12.88
CA THR A 855 15.20 27.30 11.64
C THR A 855 16.39 27.12 10.73
N LEU A 856 16.17 26.82 9.44
CA LEU A 856 17.23 26.68 8.43
C LEU A 856 16.88 27.43 7.15
N SER A 857 17.92 27.89 6.45
CA SER A 857 17.81 28.39 5.08
C SER A 857 18.94 27.83 4.23
N TRP A 858 18.59 27.28 3.07
CA TRP A 858 19.53 26.76 2.07
C TRP A 858 19.10 27.17 0.66
N TYR A 859 20.05 27.16 -0.28
CA TYR A 859 19.81 27.39 -1.69
C TYR A 859 19.96 26.10 -2.51
N VAL A 860 18.99 25.82 -3.37
CA VAL A 860 18.99 24.73 -4.34
C VAL A 860 19.19 25.32 -5.75
N PRO A 861 20.26 24.95 -6.48
CA PRO A 861 20.51 25.45 -7.83
C PRO A 861 19.44 25.01 -8.85
N PRO A 862 19.16 25.81 -9.90
CA PRO A 862 18.15 25.48 -10.92
C PRO A 862 18.45 24.19 -11.70
N VAL A 863 17.44 23.34 -11.84
CA VAL A 863 17.45 22.20 -12.76
C VAL A 863 17.27 22.71 -14.19
N GLN A 864 18.27 22.50 -15.05
CA GLN A 864 18.25 23.08 -16.41
C GLN A 864 17.12 22.54 -17.27
N GLY A 865 16.28 23.44 -17.79
CA GLY A 865 15.23 23.13 -18.76
C GLY A 865 13.96 22.50 -18.19
N GLN A 866 13.84 22.36 -16.86
CA GLN A 866 12.64 21.87 -16.18
C GLN A 866 11.91 23.02 -15.44
N PRO A 867 10.58 22.95 -15.27
CA PRO A 867 9.87 23.81 -14.34
C PRO A 867 10.22 23.43 -12.89
N TYR A 868 10.10 24.38 -11.95
CA TYR A 868 10.29 24.08 -10.54
C TYR A 868 9.24 23.09 -10.02
N ALA A 869 9.71 22.09 -9.29
CA ALA A 869 8.91 21.09 -8.60
C ALA A 869 9.65 20.64 -7.34
N LEU A 870 8.91 20.23 -6.30
CA LEU A 870 9.42 19.87 -4.98
C LEU A 870 8.75 18.58 -4.51
N LEU A 871 9.56 17.59 -4.10
CA LEU A 871 9.08 16.39 -3.42
C LEU A 871 9.34 16.51 -1.91
N VAL A 872 8.30 16.49 -1.08
CA VAL A 872 8.45 16.39 0.38
C VAL A 872 8.12 14.95 0.80
N GLN A 873 9.10 14.23 1.34
CA GLN A 873 8.90 12.83 1.76
C GLN A 873 8.46 12.73 3.24
N ARG A 874 7.52 11.84 3.52
CA ARG A 874 7.08 11.46 4.87
C ARG A 874 8.03 10.42 5.48
N GLN A 875 8.28 10.53 6.78
CA GLN A 875 8.88 9.46 7.60
C GLN A 875 7.77 8.50 8.08
N GLY A 876 8.00 7.18 8.07
CA GLY A 876 7.05 6.21 8.62
C GLY A 876 6.75 6.48 10.10
N GLY A 877 5.56 6.10 10.59
CA GLY A 877 5.19 6.28 12.00
C GLY A 877 4.93 7.73 12.45
N LEU A 878 5.05 8.72 11.56
CA LEU A 878 4.73 10.12 11.81
C LEU A 878 3.73 10.68 10.80
N PHE A 879 2.91 11.62 11.24
CA PHE A 879 2.11 12.49 10.38
C PHE A 879 2.52 13.95 10.61
N PRO A 880 3.61 14.43 9.96
CA PRO A 880 3.99 15.84 10.03
C PRO A 880 2.91 16.77 9.50
N GLU A 881 2.74 17.92 10.11
CA GLU A 881 1.95 19.03 9.59
C GLU A 881 2.84 19.86 8.64
N LEU A 882 2.39 20.14 7.41
CA LEU A 882 3.18 20.86 6.41
C LEU A 882 2.45 22.12 5.92
N ASP A 883 2.94 23.29 6.34
CA ASP A 883 2.67 24.57 5.70
C ASP A 883 3.81 24.85 4.70
N LEU A 884 3.52 24.70 3.41
CA LEU A 884 4.45 24.94 2.31
C LEU A 884 3.97 26.13 1.48
N THR A 885 4.81 27.16 1.38
CA THR A 885 4.51 28.34 0.56
C THR A 885 5.63 28.63 -0.43
N VAL A 886 5.38 28.37 -1.72
CA VAL A 886 6.33 28.59 -2.82
C VAL A 886 6.05 29.93 -3.50
N LEU A 887 7.00 30.86 -3.43
CA LEU A 887 6.87 32.26 -3.85
C LEU A 887 7.88 32.61 -4.97
N PRO A 888 7.45 32.68 -6.24
CA PRO A 888 8.27 33.29 -7.28
C PRO A 888 8.31 34.80 -7.08
N THR A 889 9.51 35.38 -6.98
CA THR A 889 9.68 36.85 -7.02
C THR A 889 9.03 37.42 -8.29
N LEU A 890 8.55 38.67 -8.29
CA LEU A 890 7.86 39.26 -9.46
C LEU A 890 8.66 39.09 -10.78
N LYS A 891 9.99 39.19 -10.71
CA LYS A 891 10.89 38.93 -11.84
C LYS A 891 10.97 37.44 -12.22
N ALA A 892 11.01 36.52 -11.25
CA ALA A 892 10.96 35.08 -11.50
C ALA A 892 9.60 34.66 -12.08
N CYS A 893 8.48 35.09 -11.49
CA CYS A 893 7.12 34.85 -12.00
C CYS A 893 6.99 35.23 -13.49
N ALA A 894 7.44 36.43 -13.86
CA ALA A 894 7.40 36.90 -15.25
C ALA A 894 8.37 36.16 -16.20
N THR A 895 9.48 35.61 -15.68
CA THR A 895 10.51 34.90 -16.48
C THR A 895 10.15 33.43 -16.67
N LEU A 896 9.83 32.74 -15.57
CA LEU A 896 9.47 31.32 -15.49
C LEU A 896 8.01 31.05 -15.92
N LYS A 897 7.15 32.09 -15.91
CA LYS A 897 5.71 32.01 -16.20
C LYS A 897 4.98 31.03 -15.29
N THR A 898 5.23 31.15 -14.00
CA THR A 898 4.65 30.31 -12.94
C THR A 898 4.03 31.20 -11.86
N PRO A 899 2.86 30.88 -11.32
CA PRO A 899 2.38 31.48 -10.08
C PRO A 899 3.09 30.81 -8.89
N GLY A 900 2.93 31.38 -7.70
CA GLY A 900 3.22 30.69 -6.45
C GLY A 900 2.15 29.66 -6.09
N LEU A 901 2.47 28.86 -5.07
CA LEU A 901 1.64 27.80 -4.52
C LEU A 901 1.66 27.91 -2.98
N HIS A 902 0.55 27.56 -2.34
CA HIS A 902 0.46 27.40 -0.90
C HIS A 902 -0.29 26.08 -0.61
N PHE A 903 0.10 25.40 0.46
CA PHE A 903 -0.47 24.15 0.95
C PHE A 903 -0.34 24.13 2.48
N ASP A 904 -1.38 23.68 3.17
CA ASP A 904 -1.44 23.54 4.64
C ASP A 904 -2.32 22.32 4.96
N ASP A 905 -1.70 21.19 5.26
CA ASP A 905 -2.38 19.93 5.64
C ASP A 905 -1.40 18.92 6.30
N LEU A 906 -1.92 17.80 6.78
CA LEU A 906 -1.14 16.66 7.29
C LEU A 906 -0.50 15.84 6.15
N MET A 907 0.78 15.53 6.32
CA MET A 907 1.51 14.57 5.48
C MET A 907 1.08 13.13 5.77
N THR A 908 0.21 12.56 4.94
CA THR A 908 -0.19 11.14 4.99
C THR A 908 0.67 10.25 4.08
N GLU A 909 1.20 10.79 2.98
CA GLU A 909 2.13 10.13 2.06
C GLU A 909 3.22 11.10 1.55
N ASP A 910 4.11 10.63 0.66
CA ASP A 910 5.11 11.47 -0.01
C ASP A 910 4.45 12.43 -1.01
N MET A 911 4.59 13.75 -0.82
CA MET A 911 3.86 14.75 -1.59
C MET A 911 4.72 15.45 -2.64
N PHE A 912 4.23 15.48 -3.89
CA PHE A 912 4.94 16.02 -5.04
C PHE A 912 4.26 17.29 -5.59
N PHE A 913 4.85 18.45 -5.30
CA PHE A 913 4.36 19.76 -5.71
C PHE A 913 4.92 20.16 -7.08
N LYS A 914 4.04 20.45 -8.04
CA LYS A 914 4.38 21.03 -9.36
C LYS A 914 3.71 22.39 -9.48
N LEU A 915 4.46 23.42 -9.81
CA LEU A 915 3.86 24.74 -10.00
C LEU A 915 3.07 24.81 -11.33
N PRO A 916 1.92 25.53 -11.37
CA PRO A 916 1.16 25.74 -12.60
C PRO A 916 1.92 26.54 -13.65
N THR A 917 1.49 26.49 -14.92
CA THR A 917 1.98 27.42 -15.95
C THR A 917 0.97 28.55 -16.18
N LEU A 918 1.44 29.81 -16.17
CA LEU A 918 0.62 30.99 -16.40
C LEU A 918 0.24 31.11 -17.89
N PRO A 919 -1.06 31.24 -18.22
CA PRO A 919 -1.49 31.53 -19.59
C PRO A 919 -0.91 32.85 -20.11
N SER A 920 -0.48 32.87 -21.36
CA SER A 920 0.15 34.03 -22.03
C SER A 920 -0.74 35.27 -22.20
N SER A 921 -1.99 35.22 -21.70
CA SER A 921 -2.97 36.31 -21.69
C SER A 921 -3.05 37.08 -20.37
N HIS A 922 -2.44 36.61 -19.29
CA HIS A 922 -2.61 37.18 -17.95
C HIS A 922 -1.55 38.25 -17.60
N SER A 923 -1.96 39.27 -16.84
CA SER A 923 -1.04 40.28 -16.29
C SER A 923 -0.16 39.65 -15.21
N ALA A 924 1.16 39.66 -15.42
CA ALA A 924 2.17 39.10 -14.50
C ALA A 924 2.41 39.93 -13.22
N SER A 925 1.36 40.57 -12.69
CA SER A 925 1.39 41.37 -11.46
C SER A 925 0.39 40.88 -10.41
N THR A 926 -0.82 40.47 -10.82
CA THR A 926 -1.88 39.99 -9.92
C THR A 926 -1.95 38.47 -9.79
N ALA A 927 -1.30 37.72 -10.69
CA ALA A 927 -1.36 36.26 -10.72
C ALA A 927 -0.10 35.56 -10.14
N CYS A 928 0.85 36.30 -9.58
CA CYS A 928 2.14 35.73 -9.13
C CYS A 928 2.12 35.16 -7.70
N TYR A 929 1.30 35.72 -6.81
CA TYR A 929 1.21 35.30 -5.42
C TYR A 929 0.04 34.32 -5.24
N PRO A 930 0.19 33.25 -4.45
CA PRO A 930 -0.93 32.38 -4.14
C PRO A 930 -2.03 33.20 -3.45
N GLN A 931 -3.29 32.95 -3.81
CA GLN A 931 -4.40 33.42 -3.00
C GLN A 931 -4.49 32.47 -1.81
N LEU A 932 -4.36 33.01 -0.59
CA LEU A 932 -4.67 32.25 0.61
C LEU A 932 -6.17 31.85 0.59
N PRO A 933 -6.54 30.71 1.20
CA PRO A 933 -7.93 30.45 1.55
C PRO A 933 -8.53 31.61 2.37
N VAL A 934 -9.84 31.83 2.20
CA VAL A 934 -10.61 32.93 2.84
C VAL A 934 -11.60 32.35 3.83
#